data_AF-A0A8S1PVA7-F1
#
_entry.id   AF-A0A8S1PVA7-F1
#
_cell.length_a   1.000
_cell.length_b   1.000
_cell.length_c   1.000
_cell.angle_alpha   90.00
_cell.angle_beta   90.00
_cell.angle_gamma   90.00
#
_symmetry.space_group_name_H-M   'P 1'
#
loop_
_entity.id
_entity.type
_entity.pdbx_description
1 polymer ?
#
loop_
_entity_poly.entity_id
_entity_poly.type
_entity_poly.pdbx_seq_one_letter_code
_entity_poly.pdbx_strand_id
1 'polypeptide(L)'
;MKFAQLLLRAMIPEWIKLYLNYKLLKTQLSSSVYIKKRIKFLKTQYKTKKKLYKQEKEILLENDLVQDKIKSDLQGFCITIKEDLIKIQSFIAWKYQDIQKKNIKVLEQIKFMKKQLEFINLKQYMGDDSNYKKQMEEFKQKQYILKQTIYQFYIEILQYKSFVTSNHEGLIKILKKYKKWSIAKFRDKQFESTVLSEIMNEVLVLKKVPDKCSQLLNKTERLLLNNFYTLNPKKGRYNLRKYQQQKTVKGEILFKFGLFIGFAIVLLTFIFLLRIEGYIDPDNNLNQHSIFQKMFPCFRGLALFIIYYWYLALDLWGWTHFRINYKIYLGFNHHFSTVVEVFKRVSYFSTLFLLSFVFYSLQAENIDPFKYQESYTKYIPLILWCTLLLYVFFPFMNILNWPGRVWLYKILAGAIYGHFIKYESRFTFCLDQFVSMAIPLRDLDYTICYYKTIWQTGEVHDNECFSSNRLTGALIAIIPLSMKTIHYLTRARDKGKFWHTDEMWNFFKTMLVTWVATLSFLANQHDIFKYIWIPFAALCSIIQFWWDLKKDWLFFEEGSNIRFLRNDLGYNHPYIYYFIGISNFFLRLTWILSVSPNMYLYLNFSNKEVFIFIIGFLEMTRRLINNFIKIEKEYITNLRSLKTTREFIYPFVNLDKSNYQIVSERLTLSVLNLNEQNKQDEDLIQLFRATNNLLEKSDLNKSGNLFQEFQPDMEILERAKKQEKFQESQIRRIKQENKNFKAQIK
;
A
#
# COMPACT_ATOMS: atom_id res chain seq x y z
N MET A 1 5.92 26.65 14.87
CA MET A 1 5.26 25.32 14.84
C MET A 1 5.49 24.55 13.54
N LYS A 2 5.69 25.23 12.40
CA LYS A 2 5.75 24.63 11.05
C LYS A 2 6.76 23.48 10.86
N PHE A 3 7.99 23.56 11.42
CA PHE A 3 9.01 22.54 11.11
C PHE A 3 8.71 21.13 11.63
N ALA A 4 8.13 20.96 12.82
CA ALA A 4 7.82 19.60 13.32
C ALA A 4 6.78 18.90 12.43
N GLN A 5 5.81 19.65 11.91
CA GLN A 5 4.83 19.14 10.95
C GLN A 5 5.45 18.89 9.57
N LEU A 6 6.37 19.75 9.12
CA LEU A 6 7.12 19.55 7.88
C LEU A 6 8.01 18.29 7.96
N LEU A 7 8.75 18.12 9.05
CA LEU A 7 9.58 16.94 9.29
C LEU A 7 8.72 15.67 9.27
N LEU A 8 7.60 15.67 10.00
CA LEU A 8 6.67 14.55 9.95
C LEU A 8 6.20 14.26 8.52
N ARG A 9 5.84 15.27 7.71
CA ARG A 9 5.41 15.06 6.32
C ARG A 9 6.53 14.55 5.40
N ALA A 10 7.79 14.84 5.72
CA ALA A 10 8.96 14.40 4.95
C ALA A 10 9.49 13.02 5.35
N MET A 11 9.09 12.51 6.53
CA MET A 11 9.51 11.19 7.02
C MET A 11 9.00 10.06 6.12
N ILE A 12 9.89 9.10 5.90
CA ILE A 12 9.57 7.85 5.22
C ILE A 12 8.97 6.89 6.25
N PRO A 13 7.75 6.37 6.03
CA PRO A 13 7.04 5.56 7.02
C PRO A 13 7.82 4.35 7.53
N GLU A 14 8.57 3.66 6.66
CA GLU A 14 9.33 2.46 7.02
C GLU A 14 10.60 2.77 7.80
N TRP A 15 11.08 4.02 7.76
CA TRP A 15 12.27 4.48 8.50
C TRP A 15 11.90 5.40 9.67
N ILE A 16 10.63 5.51 10.03
CA ILE A 16 10.14 6.52 10.97
C ILE A 16 10.89 6.49 12.33
N LYS A 17 11.21 5.28 12.81
CA LYS A 17 11.93 5.03 14.08
C LYS A 17 13.39 5.51 14.07
N LEU A 18 13.96 5.67 12.88
CA LEU A 18 15.36 6.04 12.67
C LEU A 18 15.56 7.55 12.54
N TYR A 19 14.49 8.33 12.44
CA TYR A 19 14.58 9.78 12.44
C TYR A 19 14.87 10.34 13.85
N LEU A 20 15.35 11.58 13.87
CA LEU A 20 15.51 12.39 15.07
C LEU A 20 14.16 12.56 15.80
N ASN A 21 14.13 12.29 17.11
CA ASN A 21 12.96 12.46 17.96
C ASN A 21 12.73 13.93 18.33
N TYR A 22 12.51 14.76 17.30
CA TYR A 22 12.39 16.21 17.41
C TYR A 22 11.28 16.67 18.37
N LYS A 23 10.21 15.87 18.52
CA LYS A 23 9.09 16.14 19.44
C LYS A 23 9.52 15.99 20.90
N LEU A 24 10.22 14.90 21.24
CA LEU A 24 10.73 14.60 22.59
C LEU A 24 11.76 15.64 23.03
N LEU A 25 12.75 15.90 22.16
CA LEU A 25 13.78 16.91 22.40
C LEU A 25 13.19 18.32 22.61
N LYS A 26 12.12 18.65 21.87
CA LYS A 26 11.41 19.92 22.05
C LYS A 26 10.64 19.97 23.38
N THR A 27 10.09 18.85 23.85
CA THR A 27 9.35 18.80 25.12
C THR A 27 10.27 18.90 26.33
N GLN A 28 11.46 18.28 26.28
CA GLN A 28 12.50 18.44 27.30
C GLN A 28 12.94 19.91 27.41
N LEU A 29 13.07 20.63 26.29
CA LEU A 29 13.38 22.07 26.34
C LEU A 29 12.24 22.98 26.86
N SER A 30 11.04 22.46 27.11
CA SER A 30 9.87 23.32 27.35
C SER A 30 9.87 24.05 28.70
N SER A 31 10.48 23.46 29.73
CA SER A 31 10.73 24.06 31.06
C SER A 31 11.64 25.29 30.92
N SER A 32 12.80 25.12 30.28
CA SER A 32 13.76 26.22 30.04
C SER A 32 13.14 27.38 29.23
N VAL A 33 12.30 27.06 28.24
CA VAL A 33 11.56 28.06 27.45
C VAL A 33 10.62 28.87 28.34
N TYR A 34 9.91 28.22 29.26
CA TYR A 34 8.99 28.88 30.18
C TYR A 34 9.73 29.87 31.08
N ILE A 35 10.81 29.43 31.74
CA ILE A 35 11.60 30.28 32.63
C ILE A 35 12.25 31.45 31.88
N LYS A 36 12.81 31.21 30.69
CA LYS A 36 13.40 32.28 29.89
C LYS A 36 12.36 33.31 29.41
N LYS A 37 11.11 32.91 29.19
CA LYS A 37 10.00 33.83 28.93
C LYS A 37 9.62 34.63 30.18
N ARG A 38 9.60 34.00 31.36
CA ARG A 38 9.39 34.69 32.63
C ARG A 38 10.47 35.74 32.89
N ILE A 39 11.75 35.41 32.69
CA ILE A 39 12.86 36.37 32.78
C ILE A 39 12.68 37.55 31.82
N LYS A 40 12.23 37.29 30.57
CA LYS A 40 11.92 38.37 29.62
C LYS A 40 10.76 39.24 30.09
N PHE A 41 9.73 38.65 30.67
CA PHE A 41 8.60 39.37 31.25
C PHE A 41 9.06 40.27 32.41
N LEU A 42 9.87 39.74 33.33
CA LEU A 42 10.48 40.51 34.42
C LEU A 42 11.31 41.69 33.87
N LYS A 43 12.07 41.47 32.79
CA LYS A 43 12.84 42.54 32.14
C LYS A 43 11.95 43.66 31.59
N THR A 44 10.77 43.32 31.08
CA THR A 44 9.80 44.31 30.59
C THR A 44 9.12 45.04 31.75
N GLN A 45 8.75 44.33 32.81
CA GLN A 45 8.10 44.87 33.99
C GLN A 45 9.01 45.86 34.75
N TYR A 46 10.30 45.54 34.88
CA TYR A 46 11.28 46.36 35.61
C TYR A 46 12.22 47.15 34.70
N LYS A 47 11.71 47.64 33.56
CA LYS A 47 12.51 48.32 32.52
C LYS A 47 13.35 49.49 33.07
N THR A 48 12.83 50.23 34.04
CA THR A 48 13.50 51.36 34.71
C THR A 48 14.24 50.97 35.99
N LYS A 49 13.90 49.84 36.63
CA LYS A 49 14.46 49.37 37.91
C LYS A 49 15.44 48.21 37.73
N LYS A 50 16.64 48.50 37.21
CA LYS A 50 17.67 47.48 36.89
C LYS A 50 18.13 46.64 38.09
N LYS A 51 18.23 47.22 39.30
CA LYS A 51 18.61 46.48 40.53
C LYS A 51 17.55 45.46 40.93
N LEU A 52 16.28 45.86 40.94
CA LEU A 52 15.16 44.98 41.28
C LEU A 52 15.02 43.82 40.28
N TYR A 53 15.20 44.09 38.99
CA TYR A 53 15.24 43.05 37.96
C TYR A 53 16.34 42.00 38.21
N LYS A 54 17.54 42.41 38.65
CA LYS A 54 18.62 41.48 38.95
C LYS A 54 18.27 40.57 40.14
N GLN A 55 17.75 41.16 41.22
CA GLN A 55 17.34 40.44 42.42
C GLN A 55 16.26 39.39 42.12
N GLU A 56 15.16 39.78 41.48
CA GLU A 56 14.09 38.83 41.16
C GLU A 56 14.51 37.74 40.17
N LYS A 57 15.42 38.07 39.24
CA LYS A 57 15.99 37.09 38.33
C LYS A 57 16.85 36.08 39.09
N GLU A 58 17.63 36.51 40.08
CA GLU A 58 18.45 35.63 40.93
C GLU A 58 17.57 34.73 41.78
N ILE A 59 16.56 35.27 42.47
CA ILE A 59 15.57 34.50 43.25
C ILE A 59 14.93 33.39 42.38
N LEU A 60 14.50 33.73 41.16
CA LEU A 60 13.92 32.76 40.23
C LEU A 60 14.91 31.68 39.77
N LEU A 61 16.19 32.03 39.63
CA LEU A 61 17.25 31.11 39.20
C LEU A 61 17.90 30.36 40.36
N GLU A 62 17.59 30.70 41.60
CA GLU A 62 18.10 30.03 42.79
C GLU A 62 17.09 29.08 43.40
N ASN A 63 15.79 29.26 43.12
CA ASN A 63 14.74 28.32 43.49
C ASN A 63 15.08 26.87 43.12
N ASP A 64 15.14 25.99 44.12
CA ASP A 64 15.56 24.58 43.99
C ASP A 64 14.73 23.81 42.96
N LEU A 65 13.41 24.01 42.94
CA LEU A 65 12.52 23.37 41.97
C LEU A 65 12.89 23.75 40.52
N VAL A 66 13.31 25.00 40.30
CA VAL A 66 13.76 25.49 38.98
C VAL A 66 15.10 24.88 38.62
N GLN A 67 16.03 24.82 39.58
CA GLN A 67 17.36 24.24 39.34
C GLN A 67 17.25 22.77 38.96
N ASP A 68 16.56 21.97 39.78
CA ASP A 68 16.48 20.52 39.62
C ASP A 68 15.75 20.16 38.33
N LYS A 69 14.61 20.83 38.06
CA LYS A 69 13.84 20.54 36.86
C LYS A 69 14.60 20.90 35.58
N ILE A 70 15.25 22.06 35.54
CA ILE A 70 15.99 22.47 34.34
C ILE A 70 17.24 21.61 34.14
N LYS A 71 18.00 21.30 35.21
CA LYS A 71 19.18 20.43 35.12
C LYS A 71 18.78 19.04 34.62
N SER A 72 17.75 18.43 35.21
CA SER A 72 17.24 17.12 34.80
C SER A 72 16.75 17.11 33.35
N ASP A 73 15.94 18.09 32.93
CA ASP A 73 15.44 18.16 31.56
C ASP A 73 16.56 18.41 30.53
N LEU A 74 17.60 19.19 30.89
CA LEU A 74 18.77 19.41 30.04
C LEU A 74 19.65 18.16 29.94
N GLN A 75 19.90 17.46 31.05
CA GLN A 75 20.61 16.17 31.05
C GLN A 75 19.85 15.12 30.23
N GLY A 76 18.53 15.05 30.38
CA GLY A 76 17.68 14.18 29.56
C GLY A 76 17.76 14.51 28.07
N PHE A 77 17.70 15.80 27.70
CA PHE A 77 17.89 16.24 26.31
C PHE A 77 19.25 15.79 25.74
N CYS A 78 20.28 15.95 26.54
CA CYS A 78 21.66 15.62 26.25
C CYS A 78 21.86 14.10 25.98
N ILE A 79 21.31 13.24 26.84
CA ILE A 79 21.34 11.78 26.64
C ILE A 79 20.55 11.40 25.38
N THR A 80 19.31 11.89 25.25
CA THR A 80 18.44 11.57 24.11
C THR A 80 19.05 11.98 22.77
N ILE A 81 19.68 13.16 22.68
CA ILE A 81 20.28 13.60 21.41
C ILE A 81 21.51 12.77 21.03
N LYS A 82 22.29 12.29 22.00
CA LYS A 82 23.43 11.41 21.78
C LYS A 82 22.97 10.05 21.25
N GLU A 83 21.97 9.44 21.88
CA GLU A 83 21.36 8.19 21.43
C GLU A 83 20.77 8.30 20.01
N ASP A 84 20.01 9.38 19.75
CA ASP A 84 19.44 9.63 18.42
C ASP A 84 20.52 9.83 17.36
N LEU A 85 21.65 10.47 17.71
CA LEU A 85 22.76 10.70 16.79
C LEU A 85 23.45 9.38 16.42
N ILE A 86 23.78 8.53 17.39
CA ILE A 86 24.40 7.22 17.14
C ILE A 86 23.48 6.36 16.26
N LYS A 87 22.18 6.34 16.57
CA LYS A 87 21.16 5.67 15.77
C LYS A 87 21.15 6.15 14.31
N ILE A 88 21.17 7.47 14.10
CA ILE A 88 21.16 8.07 12.76
C ILE A 88 22.45 7.73 12.01
N GLN A 89 23.62 7.83 12.65
CA GLN A 89 24.92 7.50 12.07
C GLN A 89 24.98 6.03 11.63
N SER A 90 24.64 5.10 12.52
CA SER A 90 24.67 3.66 12.24
C SER A 90 23.79 3.31 11.05
N PHE A 91 22.58 3.90 10.96
CA PHE A 91 21.69 3.67 9.83
C PHE A 91 22.23 4.28 8.52
N ILE A 92 22.78 5.50 8.56
CA ILE A 92 23.36 6.16 7.37
C ILE A 92 24.52 5.35 6.82
N ALA A 93 25.44 4.90 7.68
CA ALA A 93 26.58 4.08 7.29
C ALA A 93 26.12 2.74 6.67
N TRP A 94 25.25 2.00 7.38
CA TRP A 94 24.70 0.75 6.88
C TRP A 94 23.98 0.91 5.55
N LYS A 95 23.11 1.93 5.43
CA LYS A 95 22.30 2.15 4.23
C LYS A 95 23.14 2.59 3.04
N TYR A 96 24.19 3.39 3.28
CA TYR A 96 25.13 3.77 2.24
C TYR A 96 25.86 2.55 1.67
N GLN A 97 26.32 1.63 2.53
CA GLN A 97 26.95 0.38 2.08
C GLN A 97 25.99 -0.49 1.27
N ASP A 98 24.73 -0.62 1.69
CA ASP A 98 23.68 -1.31 0.94
C ASP A 98 23.48 -0.70 -0.46
N ILE A 99 23.40 0.64 -0.55
CA ILE A 99 23.28 1.37 -1.81
C ILE A 99 24.50 1.16 -2.71
N GLN A 100 25.72 1.15 -2.17
CA GLN A 100 26.93 0.90 -2.97
C GLN A 100 26.96 -0.54 -3.50
N LYS A 101 26.64 -1.54 -2.69
CA LYS A 101 26.53 -2.94 -3.11
C LYS A 101 25.50 -3.10 -4.24
N LYS A 102 24.34 -2.46 -4.11
CA LYS A 102 23.31 -2.45 -5.16
C LYS A 102 23.77 -1.72 -6.42
N ASN A 103 24.50 -0.61 -6.28
CA ASN A 103 25.06 0.11 -7.43
C ASN A 103 25.99 -0.77 -8.26
N ILE A 104 26.90 -1.50 -7.60
CA ILE A 104 27.82 -2.45 -8.26
C ILE A 104 27.02 -3.52 -8.99
N LYS A 105 26.05 -4.16 -8.32
CA LYS A 105 25.18 -5.16 -8.94
C LYS A 105 24.42 -4.60 -10.14
N VAL A 106 23.87 -3.38 -10.07
CA VAL A 106 23.18 -2.75 -11.20
C VAL A 106 24.13 -2.54 -12.39
N LEU A 107 25.37 -2.10 -12.13
CA LEU A 107 26.39 -1.94 -13.17
C LEU A 107 26.75 -3.29 -13.83
N GLU A 108 26.94 -4.34 -13.02
CA GLU A 108 27.18 -5.71 -13.50
C GLU A 108 26.04 -6.20 -14.38
N GLN A 109 24.78 -5.99 -13.96
CA GLN A 109 23.61 -6.40 -14.76
C GLN A 109 23.53 -5.67 -16.10
N ILE A 110 23.90 -4.39 -16.16
CA ILE A 110 23.97 -3.66 -17.43
C ILE A 110 25.08 -4.25 -18.32
N LYS A 111 26.23 -4.62 -17.74
CA LYS A 111 27.32 -5.28 -18.47
C LYS A 111 26.86 -6.65 -19.01
N PHE A 112 26.21 -7.47 -18.20
CA PHE A 112 25.67 -8.77 -18.61
C PHE A 112 24.57 -8.63 -19.66
N MET A 113 23.70 -7.62 -19.54
CA MET A 113 22.68 -7.32 -20.55
C MET A 113 23.30 -7.00 -21.90
N LYS A 114 24.33 -6.15 -21.95
CA LYS A 114 25.02 -5.80 -23.22
C LYS A 114 25.67 -7.02 -23.84
N LYS A 115 26.42 -7.79 -23.05
CA LYS A 115 27.04 -9.06 -23.49
C LYS A 115 26.03 -10.06 -24.04
N GLN A 116 24.90 -10.24 -23.36
CA GLN A 116 23.87 -11.15 -23.82
C GLN A 116 23.21 -10.65 -25.13
N LEU A 117 23.03 -9.35 -25.30
CA LEU A 117 22.52 -8.78 -26.55
C LEU A 117 23.49 -9.01 -27.72
N GLU A 118 24.79 -8.77 -27.50
CA GLU A 118 25.84 -9.05 -28.50
C GLU A 118 25.83 -10.52 -28.90
N PHE A 119 25.73 -11.44 -27.93
CA PHE A 119 25.66 -12.87 -28.18
C PHE A 119 24.43 -13.27 -29.00
N ILE A 120 23.25 -12.71 -28.69
CA ILE A 120 22.01 -12.98 -29.45
C ILE A 120 22.14 -12.47 -30.90
N ASN A 121 22.72 -11.28 -31.09
CA ASN A 121 22.96 -10.74 -32.43
C ASN A 121 23.95 -11.60 -33.21
N LEU A 122 25.04 -12.07 -32.59
CA LEU A 122 26.02 -12.97 -33.24
C LEU A 122 25.37 -14.29 -33.69
N LYS A 123 24.49 -14.88 -32.89
CA LYS A 123 23.75 -16.09 -33.30
C LYS A 123 22.85 -15.88 -34.51
N GLN A 124 22.27 -14.68 -34.64
CA GLN A 124 21.48 -14.30 -35.81
C GLN A 124 22.35 -14.27 -37.06
N TYR A 125 23.55 -13.66 -36.98
CA TYR A 125 24.50 -13.65 -38.10
C TYR A 125 24.98 -15.05 -38.50
N MET A 126 25.07 -15.99 -37.55
CA MET A 126 25.43 -17.38 -37.82
C MET A 126 24.29 -18.25 -38.39
N GLY A 127 23.13 -17.67 -38.74
CA GLY A 127 22.04 -18.38 -39.41
C GLY A 127 21.16 -19.27 -38.52
N ASP A 128 21.28 -19.17 -37.19
CA ASP A 128 20.57 -20.02 -36.22
C ASP A 128 19.18 -19.44 -35.86
N ASP A 129 18.34 -19.24 -36.89
CA ASP A 129 17.12 -18.41 -36.82
C ASP A 129 15.97 -19.00 -35.99
N SER A 130 15.90 -20.33 -35.84
CA SER A 130 14.77 -21.03 -35.22
C SER A 130 14.56 -20.67 -33.74
N ASN A 131 15.62 -20.27 -33.03
CA ASN A 131 15.57 -19.94 -31.60
C ASN A 131 15.78 -18.44 -31.30
N TYR A 132 16.12 -17.63 -32.31
CA TYR A 132 16.41 -16.20 -32.15
C TYR A 132 15.21 -15.41 -31.62
N LYS A 133 14.02 -15.59 -32.22
CA LYS A 133 12.81 -14.84 -31.83
C LYS A 133 12.46 -15.08 -30.36
N LYS A 134 12.50 -16.32 -29.89
CA LYS A 134 12.22 -16.70 -28.50
C LYS A 134 13.26 -16.12 -27.53
N GLN A 135 14.55 -16.23 -27.85
CA GLN A 135 15.62 -15.66 -27.03
C GLN A 135 15.55 -14.13 -26.97
N MET A 136 15.16 -13.48 -28.06
CA MET A 136 14.96 -12.03 -28.13
C MET A 136 13.74 -11.59 -27.30
N GLU A 137 12.65 -12.36 -27.29
CA GLU A 137 11.50 -12.10 -26.42
C GLU A 137 11.87 -12.24 -24.94
N GLU A 138 12.56 -13.31 -24.56
CA GLU A 138 13.07 -13.50 -23.19
C GLU A 138 14.03 -12.37 -22.79
N PHE A 139 14.92 -11.95 -23.69
CA PHE A 139 15.82 -10.83 -23.48
C PHE A 139 15.04 -9.53 -23.24
N LYS A 140 14.01 -9.22 -24.05
CA LYS A 140 13.16 -8.03 -23.86
C LYS A 140 12.44 -8.05 -22.51
N GLN A 141 11.98 -9.22 -22.05
CA GLN A 141 11.37 -9.37 -20.72
C GLN A 141 12.39 -9.10 -19.60
N LYS A 142 13.59 -9.69 -19.68
CA LYS A 142 14.69 -9.45 -18.73
C LYS A 142 15.12 -7.98 -18.73
N GLN A 143 15.22 -7.36 -19.90
CA GLN A 143 15.52 -5.95 -20.07
C GLN A 143 14.46 -5.06 -19.40
N TYR A 144 13.18 -5.37 -19.56
CA TYR A 144 12.09 -4.66 -18.88
C TYR A 144 12.19 -4.79 -17.34
N ILE A 145 12.49 -5.98 -16.83
CA ILE A 145 12.68 -6.21 -15.38
C ILE A 145 13.85 -5.37 -14.86
N LEU A 146 15.01 -5.40 -15.53
CA LEU A 146 16.18 -4.61 -15.14
C LEU A 146 15.88 -3.10 -15.14
N LYS A 147 15.14 -2.62 -16.15
CA LYS A 147 14.67 -1.23 -16.20
C LYS A 147 13.86 -0.85 -14.97
N GLN A 148 12.94 -1.72 -14.53
CA GLN A 148 12.15 -1.51 -13.31
C GLN A 148 13.02 -1.53 -12.06
N THR A 149 13.98 -2.44 -11.97
CA THR A 149 14.95 -2.52 -10.87
C THR A 149 15.76 -1.22 -10.75
N ILE A 150 16.21 -0.64 -11.87
CA ILE A 150 16.95 0.65 -11.87
C ILE A 150 16.05 1.81 -11.40
N TYR A 151 14.77 1.82 -11.78
CA TYR A 151 13.82 2.80 -11.24
C TYR A 151 13.65 2.66 -9.72
N GLN A 152 13.55 1.44 -9.20
CA GLN A 152 13.46 1.21 -7.75
C GLN A 152 14.72 1.65 -7.03
N PHE A 153 15.89 1.35 -7.59
CA PHE A 153 17.17 1.83 -7.07
C PHE A 153 17.25 3.36 -7.04
N TYR A 154 16.79 4.03 -8.10
CA TYR A 154 16.72 5.49 -8.14
C TYR A 154 15.81 6.08 -7.04
N ILE A 155 14.65 5.47 -6.80
CA ILE A 155 13.72 5.87 -5.72
C ILE A 155 14.36 5.66 -4.35
N GLU A 156 15.06 4.55 -4.15
CA GLU A 156 15.75 4.25 -2.89
C GLU A 156 16.83 5.29 -2.57
N ILE A 157 17.60 5.73 -3.58
CA ILE A 157 18.59 6.82 -3.41
C ILE A 157 17.89 8.16 -3.09
N LEU A 158 16.77 8.48 -3.75
CA LEU A 158 15.99 9.70 -3.44
C LEU A 158 15.48 9.69 -2.00
N GLN A 159 14.95 8.56 -1.56
CA GLN A 159 14.49 8.35 -0.18
C GLN A 159 15.64 8.53 0.81
N TYR A 160 16.79 7.91 0.55
CA TYR A 160 17.99 8.05 1.37
C TYR A 160 18.47 9.51 1.45
N LYS A 161 18.54 10.22 0.32
CA LYS A 161 18.87 11.66 0.28
C LYS A 161 17.88 12.49 1.11
N SER A 162 16.59 12.19 1.03
CA SER A 162 15.54 12.87 1.80
C SER A 162 15.69 12.62 3.30
N PHE A 163 16.01 11.39 3.71
CA PHE A 163 16.29 11.01 5.10
C PHE A 163 17.45 11.82 5.69
N VAL A 164 18.59 11.86 4.99
CA VAL A 164 19.78 12.59 5.43
C VAL A 164 19.50 14.09 5.53
N THR A 165 18.87 14.68 4.51
CA THR A 165 18.54 16.11 4.48
C THR A 165 17.61 16.51 5.64
N SER A 166 16.58 15.70 5.87
CA SER A 166 15.59 15.94 6.93
C SER A 166 16.20 15.85 8.33
N ASN A 167 17.06 14.86 8.58
CA ASN A 167 17.75 14.72 9.86
C ASN A 167 18.78 15.83 10.08
N HIS A 168 19.58 16.18 9.06
CA HIS A 168 20.51 17.31 9.12
C HIS A 168 19.79 18.62 9.46
N GLU A 169 18.68 18.94 8.78
CA GLU A 169 17.87 20.11 9.13
C GLU A 169 17.29 20.03 10.54
N GLY A 170 16.85 18.85 10.95
CA GLY A 170 16.31 18.57 12.28
C GLY A 170 17.33 18.87 13.37
N LEU A 171 18.55 18.36 13.21
CA LEU A 171 19.68 18.58 14.11
C LEU A 171 20.04 20.07 14.19
N ILE A 172 20.23 20.76 13.07
CA ILE A 172 20.51 22.21 13.07
C ILE A 172 19.41 22.99 13.81
N LYS A 173 18.14 22.69 13.52
CA LYS A 173 17.01 23.41 14.12
C LYS A 173 16.83 23.11 15.60
N ILE A 174 17.14 21.89 16.07
CA ILE A 174 17.05 21.57 17.49
C ILE A 174 18.23 22.18 18.27
N LEU A 175 19.45 22.15 17.70
CA LEU A 175 20.64 22.78 18.29
C LEU A 175 20.50 24.30 18.39
N LYS A 176 20.01 24.96 17.33
CA LYS A 176 19.67 26.40 17.38
C LYS A 176 18.65 26.70 18.46
N LYS A 177 17.68 25.79 18.68
CA LYS A 177 16.68 25.93 19.74
C LYS A 177 17.31 25.73 21.12
N TYR A 178 18.16 24.72 21.30
CA TYR A 178 18.92 24.49 22.52
C TYR A 178 19.72 25.76 22.87
N LYS A 179 20.61 26.23 21.99
CA LYS A 179 21.41 27.46 22.20
C LYS A 179 20.56 28.68 22.55
N LYS A 180 19.40 28.82 21.91
CA LYS A 180 18.48 29.95 22.14
C LYS A 180 17.76 29.88 23.49
N TRP A 181 17.41 28.70 23.98
CA TRP A 181 16.49 28.55 25.12
C TRP A 181 17.13 27.98 26.38
N SER A 182 18.26 27.29 26.28
CA SER A 182 19.03 26.89 27.45
C SER A 182 19.54 28.10 28.23
N ILE A 183 19.58 27.95 29.56
CA ILE A 183 20.03 28.97 30.50
C ILE A 183 21.47 28.64 30.87
N ALA A 184 22.40 29.57 30.61
CA ALA A 184 23.85 29.34 30.76
C ALA A 184 24.25 28.80 32.16
N LYS A 185 23.59 29.26 33.23
CA LYS A 185 23.84 28.84 34.63
C LYS A 185 23.64 27.33 34.84
N PHE A 186 22.72 26.71 34.11
CA PHE A 186 22.33 25.29 34.30
C PHE A 186 22.87 24.37 33.21
N ARG A 187 23.77 24.87 32.36
CA ARG A 187 24.38 24.01 31.33
C ARG A 187 25.54 23.27 31.94
N ASP A 188 25.59 21.98 31.64
CA ASP A 188 26.76 21.18 31.91
C ASP A 188 27.86 21.53 30.89
N LYS A 189 28.92 22.20 31.36
CA LYS A 189 30.03 22.68 30.51
C LYS A 189 30.82 21.52 29.91
N GLN A 190 30.95 20.41 30.64
CA GLN A 190 31.71 19.23 30.22
C GLN A 190 30.92 18.42 29.19
N PHE A 191 29.60 18.35 29.35
CA PHE A 191 28.71 17.78 28.34
C PHE A 191 28.63 18.66 27.08
N GLU A 192 28.54 20.00 27.21
CA GLU A 192 28.51 20.93 26.08
C GLU A 192 29.79 20.85 25.23
N SER A 193 30.99 20.73 25.82
CA SER A 193 32.24 20.69 25.04
C SER A 193 32.39 19.42 24.19
N THR A 194 32.00 18.26 24.72
CA THR A 194 32.24 16.96 24.07
C THR A 194 31.10 16.61 23.12
N VAL A 195 29.85 16.77 23.54
CA VAL A 195 28.71 16.34 22.71
C VAL A 195 28.36 17.37 21.64
N LEU A 196 28.53 18.69 21.88
CA LEU A 196 28.34 19.65 20.78
C LEU A 196 29.43 19.53 19.72
N SER A 197 30.67 19.21 20.08
CA SER A 197 31.74 19.01 19.09
C SER A 197 31.51 17.76 18.25
N GLU A 198 31.14 16.63 18.87
CA GLU A 198 30.70 15.41 18.17
C GLU A 198 29.50 15.69 17.24
N ILE A 199 28.45 16.35 17.75
CA ILE A 199 27.27 16.70 16.94
C ILE A 199 27.64 17.65 15.80
N MET A 200 28.53 18.64 16.03
CA MET A 200 28.93 19.58 14.99
C MET A 200 29.74 18.90 13.90
N ASN A 201 30.64 17.98 14.25
CA ASN A 201 31.36 17.14 13.29
C ASN A 201 30.38 16.33 12.45
N GLU A 202 29.37 15.72 13.07
CA GLU A 202 28.32 15.00 12.34
C GLU A 202 27.49 15.88 11.42
N VAL A 203 27.07 17.06 11.88
CA VAL A 203 26.35 18.02 11.03
C VAL A 203 27.18 18.37 9.78
N LEU A 204 28.51 18.47 9.92
CA LEU A 204 29.41 18.70 8.78
C LEU A 204 29.51 17.49 7.85
N VAL A 205 29.55 16.26 8.37
CA VAL A 205 29.53 15.01 7.58
C VAL A 205 28.21 14.88 6.83
N LEU A 206 27.08 15.01 7.53
CA LEU A 206 25.73 14.93 6.97
C LEU A 206 25.47 15.99 5.91
N LYS A 207 26.13 17.15 5.97
CA LYS A 207 26.05 18.18 4.94
C LYS A 207 26.61 17.71 3.59
N LYS A 208 27.65 16.87 3.58
CA LYS A 208 28.35 16.41 2.35
C LYS A 208 27.68 15.20 1.68
N VAL A 209 26.92 14.40 2.43
CA VAL A 209 26.29 13.16 1.92
C VAL A 209 25.24 13.41 0.82
N PRO A 210 24.35 14.43 0.91
CA PRO A 210 23.38 14.74 -0.15
C PRO A 210 24.00 15.05 -1.51
N ASP A 211 25.19 15.65 -1.54
CA ASP A 211 25.90 15.95 -2.79
C ASP A 211 26.39 14.67 -3.46
N LYS A 212 26.99 13.76 -2.69
CA LYS A 212 27.35 12.40 -3.17
C LYS A 212 26.12 11.64 -3.66
N CYS A 213 24.99 11.72 -2.97
CA CYS A 213 23.74 11.12 -3.42
C CYS A 213 23.24 11.73 -4.73
N SER A 214 23.39 13.04 -4.90
CA SER A 214 23.01 13.75 -6.14
C SER A 214 23.88 13.33 -7.32
N GLN A 215 25.19 13.15 -7.09
CA GLN A 215 26.09 12.59 -8.09
C GLN A 215 25.70 11.17 -8.48
N LEU A 216 25.36 10.32 -7.49
CA LEU A 216 24.90 8.95 -7.75
C LEU A 216 23.58 8.94 -8.52
N LEU A 217 22.60 9.77 -8.14
CA LEU A 217 21.33 9.93 -8.88
C LEU A 217 21.57 10.32 -10.34
N ASN A 218 22.47 11.26 -10.60
CA ASN A 218 22.83 11.68 -11.96
C ASN A 218 23.49 10.54 -12.75
N LYS A 219 24.37 9.75 -12.11
CA LYS A 219 24.96 8.55 -12.73
C LYS A 219 23.88 7.52 -13.07
N THR A 220 22.98 7.21 -12.15
CA THR A 220 21.86 6.27 -12.37
C THR A 220 20.88 6.77 -13.44
N GLU A 221 20.58 8.06 -13.48
CA GLU A 221 19.77 8.67 -14.54
C GLU A 221 20.44 8.50 -15.91
N ARG A 222 21.74 8.81 -16.03
CA ARG A 222 22.49 8.60 -17.27
C ARG A 222 22.49 7.14 -17.70
N LEU A 223 22.71 6.20 -16.78
CA LEU A 223 22.63 4.76 -17.06
C LEU A 223 21.26 4.36 -17.61
N LEU A 224 20.19 4.90 -17.03
CA LEU A 224 18.82 4.60 -17.46
C LEU A 224 18.51 5.20 -18.84
N LEU A 225 18.93 6.45 -19.09
CA LEU A 225 18.72 7.12 -20.37
C LEU A 225 19.52 6.46 -21.50
N ASN A 226 20.81 6.20 -21.28
CA ASN A 226 21.71 5.67 -22.29
C ASN A 226 21.40 4.22 -22.69
N ASN A 227 20.78 3.42 -21.81
CA ASN A 227 20.51 2.01 -22.11
C ASN A 227 19.04 1.73 -22.49
N PHE A 228 18.07 2.52 -22.02
CA PHE A 228 16.64 2.22 -22.20
C PHE A 228 15.81 3.32 -22.87
N TYR A 229 16.38 4.51 -23.07
CA TYR A 229 15.70 5.67 -23.67
C TYR A 229 16.59 6.40 -24.69
N THR A 230 17.46 5.69 -25.40
CA THR A 230 18.37 6.23 -26.42
C THR A 230 17.62 7.08 -27.45
N LEU A 231 16.49 6.57 -27.96
CA LEU A 231 15.65 7.23 -28.97
C LEU A 231 14.84 8.42 -28.43
N ASN A 232 14.50 8.43 -27.13
CA ASN A 232 13.66 9.50 -26.56
C ASN A 232 14.00 9.75 -25.07
N PRO A 233 15.08 10.52 -24.80
CA PRO A 233 15.50 10.81 -23.43
C PRO A 233 14.51 11.72 -22.69
N LYS A 234 13.73 12.54 -23.41
CA LYS A 234 12.68 13.39 -22.82
C LYS A 234 11.64 12.54 -22.09
N LYS A 235 11.20 11.42 -22.69
CA LYS A 235 10.27 10.47 -22.08
C LYS A 235 10.84 9.82 -20.81
N GLY A 236 12.13 9.47 -20.82
CA GLY A 236 12.83 8.93 -19.66
C GLY A 236 12.86 9.90 -18.47
N ARG A 237 13.26 11.16 -18.72
CA ARG A 237 13.27 12.23 -17.69
C ARG A 237 11.87 12.55 -17.17
N TYR A 238 10.87 12.60 -18.06
CA TYR A 238 9.48 12.79 -17.66
C TYR A 238 9.02 11.69 -16.69
N ASN A 239 9.36 10.43 -16.97
CA ASN A 239 9.06 9.30 -16.08
C ASN A 239 9.80 9.41 -14.74
N LEU A 240 11.06 9.87 -14.71
CA LEU A 240 11.80 10.07 -13.45
C LEU A 240 11.23 11.21 -12.59
N ARG A 241 10.92 12.38 -13.18
CA ARG A 241 10.31 13.54 -12.48
C ARG A 241 9.01 13.18 -11.80
N LYS A 242 8.26 12.29 -12.45
CA LYS A 242 7.02 11.69 -11.99
C LYS A 242 7.16 10.97 -10.63
N TYR A 243 8.33 10.41 -10.31
CA TYR A 243 8.62 9.80 -9.01
C TYR A 243 9.04 10.83 -7.94
N GLN A 244 9.48 12.03 -8.35
CA GLN A 244 9.92 13.12 -7.47
C GLN A 244 8.76 14.02 -7.00
N GLN A 245 7.71 14.18 -7.82
CA GLN A 245 6.61 15.11 -7.55
C GLN A 245 5.38 14.42 -6.94
N GLN A 246 4.91 14.91 -5.80
CA GLN A 246 3.58 14.54 -5.28
C GLN A 246 2.51 15.24 -6.14
N LYS A 247 1.55 14.47 -6.68
CA LYS A 247 0.39 15.05 -7.38
C LYS A 247 -0.40 15.92 -6.40
N THR A 248 -0.43 17.22 -6.63
CA THR A 248 -1.31 18.14 -5.89
C THR A 248 -2.76 17.92 -6.31
N VAL A 249 -3.67 17.89 -5.34
CA VAL A 249 -5.11 17.80 -5.63
C VAL A 249 -5.56 19.13 -6.25
N LYS A 250 -6.17 19.07 -7.45
CA LYS A 250 -6.77 20.24 -8.09
C LYS A 250 -8.09 20.59 -7.41
N GLY A 251 -8.35 21.88 -7.16
CA GLY A 251 -9.60 22.34 -6.51
C GLY A 251 -10.87 21.91 -7.23
N GLU A 252 -10.85 21.89 -8.57
CA GLU A 252 -11.96 21.42 -9.42
C GLU A 252 -12.41 19.97 -9.10
N ILE A 253 -11.45 19.09 -8.81
CA ILE A 253 -11.74 17.68 -8.50
C ILE A 253 -12.48 17.58 -7.16
N LEU A 254 -12.07 18.41 -6.19
CA LEU A 254 -12.69 18.47 -4.87
C LEU A 254 -14.11 19.03 -4.95
N PHE A 255 -14.32 20.08 -5.76
CA PHE A 255 -15.65 20.65 -6.00
C PHE A 255 -16.60 19.62 -6.62
N LYS A 256 -16.18 18.93 -7.69
CA LYS A 256 -16.98 17.88 -8.33
C LYS A 256 -17.35 16.75 -7.37
N PHE A 257 -16.40 16.32 -6.53
CA PHE A 257 -16.68 15.33 -5.49
C PHE A 257 -17.76 15.82 -4.52
N GLY A 258 -17.62 17.05 -3.99
CA GLY A 258 -18.59 17.69 -3.10
C GLY A 258 -19.99 17.83 -3.72
N LEU A 259 -20.06 18.20 -4.99
CA LEU A 259 -21.32 18.34 -5.73
C LEU A 259 -22.05 17.00 -5.87
N PHE A 260 -21.37 15.95 -6.35
CA PHE A 260 -22.00 14.65 -6.55
C PHE A 260 -22.38 13.98 -5.22
N ILE A 261 -21.55 14.08 -4.17
CA ILE A 261 -21.94 13.54 -2.87
C ILE A 261 -23.15 14.29 -2.28
N GLY A 262 -23.23 15.61 -2.47
CA GLY A 262 -24.38 16.41 -2.07
C GLY A 262 -25.67 15.94 -2.75
N PHE A 263 -25.66 15.78 -4.08
CA PHE A 263 -26.80 15.23 -4.82
C PHE A 263 -27.17 13.81 -4.37
N ALA A 264 -26.19 12.94 -4.18
CA ALA A 264 -26.43 11.59 -3.69
C ALA A 264 -27.10 11.57 -2.31
N ILE A 265 -26.72 12.46 -1.39
CA ILE A 265 -27.35 12.58 -0.08
C ILE A 265 -28.81 13.02 -0.22
N VAL A 266 -29.10 14.03 -1.05
CA VAL A 266 -30.48 14.50 -1.29
C VAL A 266 -31.35 13.37 -1.88
N LEU A 267 -30.83 12.63 -2.86
CA LEU A 267 -31.55 11.50 -3.45
C LEU A 267 -31.78 10.37 -2.45
N LEU A 268 -30.80 10.06 -1.59
CA LEU A 268 -30.97 9.09 -0.51
C LEU A 268 -32.03 9.53 0.49
N THR A 269 -32.04 10.80 0.89
CA THR A 269 -33.08 11.33 1.78
C THR A 269 -34.46 11.25 1.13
N PHE A 270 -34.55 11.48 -0.18
CA PHE A 270 -35.81 11.35 -0.91
C PHE A 270 -36.31 9.89 -0.96
N ILE A 271 -35.44 8.92 -1.25
CA ILE A 271 -35.78 7.49 -1.19
C ILE A 271 -36.25 7.09 0.22
N PHE A 272 -35.60 7.61 1.26
CA PHE A 272 -35.97 7.34 2.64
C PHE A 272 -37.36 7.91 2.99
N LEU A 273 -37.69 9.11 2.50
CA LEU A 273 -39.04 9.68 2.64
C LEU A 273 -40.08 8.83 1.92
N LEU A 274 -39.82 8.41 0.67
CA LEU A 274 -40.70 7.49 -0.06
C LEU A 274 -40.94 6.18 0.70
N ARG A 275 -39.91 5.65 1.38
CA ARG A 275 -40.04 4.47 2.24
C ARG A 275 -40.94 4.72 3.45
N ILE A 276 -40.78 5.84 4.15
CA ILE A 276 -41.58 6.18 5.35
C ILE A 276 -43.06 6.35 4.99
N GLU A 277 -43.33 7.02 3.87
CA GLU A 277 -44.68 7.25 3.37
C GLU A 277 -45.35 5.97 2.81
N GLY A 278 -44.65 4.83 2.81
CA GLY A 278 -45.20 3.53 2.39
C GLY A 278 -45.15 3.27 0.88
N TYR A 279 -44.65 4.21 0.07
CA TYR A 279 -44.51 4.06 -1.39
C TYR A 279 -43.45 3.04 -1.80
N ILE A 280 -42.55 2.65 -0.90
CA ILE A 280 -41.59 1.57 -1.14
C ILE A 280 -41.77 0.57 -0.02
N ASP A 281 -42.84 -0.21 -0.04
CA ASP A 281 -43.08 -1.24 0.97
C ASP A 281 -42.77 -2.66 0.49
N PRO A 282 -41.62 -3.24 0.90
CA PRO A 282 -41.31 -4.60 0.54
C PRO A 282 -42.20 -5.61 1.29
N ASP A 283 -43.07 -5.20 2.24
CA ASP A 283 -43.94 -6.09 3.03
C ASP A 283 -45.44 -6.06 2.58
N ASN A 284 -45.84 -5.28 1.57
CA ASN A 284 -47.27 -5.04 1.22
C ASN A 284 -47.90 -6.07 0.26
N ASN A 285 -48.90 -6.83 0.72
CA ASN A 285 -49.46 -8.08 0.15
C ASN A 285 -50.18 -8.07 -1.23
N LEU A 286 -50.03 -7.07 -2.10
CA LEU A 286 -50.66 -7.07 -3.43
C LEU A 286 -49.68 -7.48 -4.53
N ASN A 287 -50.18 -8.02 -5.65
CA ASN A 287 -49.48 -8.67 -6.78
C ASN A 287 -48.19 -7.97 -7.32
N GLN A 288 -47.95 -6.70 -6.95
CA GLN A 288 -46.70 -5.96 -7.14
C GLN A 288 -45.47 -6.60 -6.47
N HIS A 289 -45.65 -7.42 -5.42
CA HIS A 289 -44.58 -8.19 -4.75
C HIS A 289 -43.72 -9.00 -5.74
N SER A 290 -44.36 -9.65 -6.71
CA SER A 290 -43.67 -10.56 -7.63
C SER A 290 -42.70 -9.84 -8.57
N ILE A 291 -43.01 -8.62 -9.00
CA ILE A 291 -42.20 -7.85 -9.95
C ILE A 291 -41.05 -7.17 -9.21
N PHE A 292 -41.31 -6.54 -8.06
CA PHE A 292 -40.28 -5.90 -7.26
C PHE A 292 -39.25 -6.92 -6.75
N GLN A 293 -39.68 -8.07 -6.22
CA GLN A 293 -38.78 -9.11 -5.74
C GLN A 293 -37.93 -9.74 -6.86
N LYS A 294 -38.46 -9.83 -8.09
CA LYS A 294 -37.71 -10.32 -9.27
C LYS A 294 -36.78 -9.24 -9.86
N MET A 295 -37.07 -7.95 -9.71
CA MET A 295 -36.20 -6.88 -10.25
C MET A 295 -35.14 -6.38 -9.25
N PHE A 296 -35.43 -6.46 -7.94
CA PHE A 296 -34.54 -6.00 -6.87
C PHE A 296 -33.13 -6.61 -6.92
N PRO A 297 -32.91 -7.90 -7.23
CA PRO A 297 -31.56 -8.46 -7.36
C PRO A 297 -30.69 -7.73 -8.39
N CYS A 298 -31.30 -7.20 -9.46
CA CYS A 298 -30.58 -6.45 -10.51
C CYS A 298 -30.02 -5.13 -9.95
N PHE A 299 -30.82 -4.41 -9.15
CA PHE A 299 -30.38 -3.19 -8.45
C PHE A 299 -29.45 -3.50 -7.28
N ARG A 300 -29.69 -4.59 -6.54
CA ARG A 300 -28.88 -5.04 -5.41
C ARG A 300 -27.43 -5.25 -5.82
N GLY A 301 -27.20 -5.99 -6.92
CA GLY A 301 -25.85 -6.25 -7.41
C GLY A 301 -25.09 -4.96 -7.72
N LEU A 302 -25.74 -3.98 -8.37
CA LEU A 302 -25.18 -2.65 -8.65
C LEU A 302 -24.88 -1.88 -7.38
N ALA A 303 -25.82 -1.81 -6.44
CA ALA A 303 -25.66 -1.13 -5.17
C ALA A 303 -24.45 -1.68 -4.40
N LEU A 304 -24.36 -3.01 -4.31
CA LEU A 304 -23.24 -3.71 -3.69
C LEU A 304 -21.91 -3.42 -4.40
N PHE A 305 -21.85 -3.40 -5.73
CA PHE A 305 -20.64 -2.98 -6.46
C PHE A 305 -20.22 -1.54 -6.13
N ILE A 306 -21.16 -0.61 -6.04
CA ILE A 306 -20.90 0.79 -5.70
C ILE A 306 -20.43 0.93 -4.25
N ILE A 307 -21.07 0.24 -3.30
CA ILE A 307 -20.66 0.18 -1.89
C ILE A 307 -19.24 -0.37 -1.77
N TYR A 308 -18.95 -1.46 -2.48
CA TYR A 308 -17.60 -2.01 -2.49
C TYR A 308 -16.57 -1.02 -3.07
N TYR A 309 -16.93 -0.25 -4.10
CA TYR A 309 -16.05 0.78 -4.64
C TYR A 309 -15.80 1.91 -3.63
N TRP A 310 -16.81 2.28 -2.82
CA TRP A 310 -16.62 3.19 -1.68
C TRP A 310 -15.66 2.61 -0.65
N TYR A 311 -15.76 1.33 -0.32
CA TYR A 311 -14.83 0.68 0.60
C TYR A 311 -13.38 0.69 0.09
N LEU A 312 -13.15 0.44 -1.19
CA LEU A 312 -11.81 0.61 -1.78
C LEU A 312 -11.30 2.06 -1.69
N ALA A 313 -12.18 3.06 -1.83
CA ALA A 313 -11.82 4.46 -1.67
C ALA A 313 -11.46 4.79 -0.21
N LEU A 314 -12.21 4.24 0.75
CA LEU A 314 -11.95 4.34 2.19
C LEU A 314 -10.66 3.65 2.60
N ASP A 315 -10.37 2.45 2.08
CA ASP A 315 -9.10 1.74 2.25
C ASP A 315 -7.92 2.64 1.84
N LEU A 316 -7.96 3.20 0.61
CA LEU A 316 -6.93 4.09 0.09
C LEU A 316 -6.78 5.37 0.93
N TRP A 317 -7.89 5.94 1.38
CA TRP A 317 -7.89 7.10 2.25
C TRP A 317 -7.26 6.79 3.61
N GLY A 318 -7.67 5.72 4.27
CA GLY A 318 -7.16 5.34 5.58
C GLY A 318 -5.67 4.98 5.52
N TRP A 319 -5.22 4.22 4.52
CA TRP A 319 -3.78 3.97 4.36
C TRP A 319 -2.99 5.26 4.13
N THR A 320 -3.55 6.22 3.38
CA THR A 320 -2.91 7.53 3.17
C THR A 320 -2.90 8.37 4.46
N HIS A 321 -3.96 8.33 5.26
CA HIS A 321 -4.10 9.05 6.53
C HIS A 321 -3.11 8.55 7.58
N PHE A 322 -3.04 7.22 7.76
CA PHE A 322 -2.10 6.56 8.68
C PHE A 322 -0.68 6.40 8.10
N ARG A 323 -0.44 6.85 6.85
CA ARG A 323 0.85 6.81 6.15
C ARG A 323 1.41 5.40 5.95
N ILE A 324 0.52 4.45 5.76
CA ILE A 324 0.86 3.07 5.43
C ILE A 324 1.19 2.98 3.95
N ASN A 325 2.36 2.43 3.60
CA ASN A 325 2.81 2.36 2.21
C ASN A 325 2.20 1.16 1.45
N TYR A 326 0.92 1.25 1.13
CA TYR A 326 0.18 0.25 0.36
C TYR A 326 0.71 0.05 -1.07
N LYS A 327 1.47 1.00 -1.60
CA LYS A 327 1.96 1.00 -2.98
C LYS A 327 3.02 -0.08 -3.23
N ILE A 328 3.85 -0.39 -2.22
CA ILE A 328 4.85 -1.46 -2.31
C ILE A 328 4.14 -2.80 -2.52
N TYR A 329 3.15 -3.09 -1.66
CA TYR A 329 2.40 -4.34 -1.69
C TYR A 329 1.63 -4.51 -3.01
N LEU A 330 0.77 -3.55 -3.36
CA LEU A 330 -0.06 -3.61 -4.57
C LEU A 330 0.73 -3.40 -5.88
N GLY A 331 1.93 -2.82 -5.78
CA GLY A 331 2.75 -2.52 -6.95
C GLY A 331 2.24 -1.36 -7.77
N PHE A 332 1.70 -0.38 -7.07
CA PHE A 332 1.33 0.86 -7.72
C PHE A 332 2.58 1.67 -8.05
N ASN A 333 2.84 1.85 -9.34
CA ASN A 333 3.64 2.97 -9.82
C ASN A 333 3.00 4.30 -9.38
N HIS A 334 3.80 5.34 -9.26
CA HIS A 334 3.43 6.62 -8.62
C HIS A 334 2.36 7.47 -9.35
N HIS A 335 1.58 6.90 -10.30
CA HIS A 335 0.87 7.69 -11.31
C HIS A 335 -0.64 7.47 -11.43
N PHE A 336 -1.22 6.45 -10.79
CA PHE A 336 -2.54 5.96 -11.20
C PHE A 336 -3.71 6.87 -10.82
N SER A 337 -3.93 7.25 -9.57
CA SER A 337 -4.95 8.25 -9.19
C SER A 337 -4.70 8.80 -7.79
N THR A 338 -5.16 10.04 -7.52
CA THR A 338 -5.22 10.53 -6.14
C THR A 338 -6.45 9.95 -5.42
N VAL A 339 -6.42 9.89 -4.09
CA VAL A 339 -7.56 9.40 -3.28
C VAL A 339 -8.85 10.18 -3.61
N VAL A 340 -8.73 11.50 -3.79
CA VAL A 340 -9.86 12.39 -4.13
C VAL A 340 -10.43 12.08 -5.52
N GLU A 341 -9.58 11.72 -6.50
CA GLU A 341 -10.04 11.30 -7.82
C GLU A 341 -10.84 9.99 -7.77
N VAL A 342 -10.48 9.07 -6.86
CA VAL A 342 -11.24 7.83 -6.64
C VAL A 342 -12.59 8.16 -6.04
N PHE A 343 -12.64 8.93 -4.95
CA PHE A 343 -13.89 9.36 -4.32
C PHE A 343 -14.85 10.07 -5.30
N LYS A 344 -14.33 10.98 -6.13
CA LYS A 344 -15.12 11.64 -7.18
C LYS A 344 -15.77 10.65 -8.16
N ARG A 345 -15.08 9.58 -8.54
CA ARG A 345 -15.63 8.57 -9.45
C ARG A 345 -16.74 7.79 -8.78
N VAL A 346 -16.52 7.36 -7.53
CA VAL A 346 -17.56 6.60 -6.80
C VAL A 346 -18.80 7.47 -6.57
N SER A 347 -18.63 8.74 -6.20
CA SER A 347 -19.76 9.66 -6.00
C SER A 347 -20.59 9.86 -7.28
N TYR A 348 -19.95 9.89 -8.45
CA TYR A 348 -20.67 9.95 -9.73
C TYR A 348 -21.54 8.70 -9.95
N PHE A 349 -20.98 7.49 -9.77
CA PHE A 349 -21.76 6.25 -9.89
C PHE A 349 -22.87 6.14 -8.86
N SER A 350 -22.64 6.57 -7.63
CA SER A 350 -23.69 6.61 -6.60
C SER A 350 -24.82 7.56 -6.99
N THR A 351 -24.51 8.76 -7.45
CA THR A 351 -25.54 9.72 -7.88
C THR A 351 -26.35 9.18 -9.05
N LEU A 352 -25.68 8.60 -10.05
CA LEU A 352 -26.34 8.00 -11.23
C LEU A 352 -27.25 6.84 -10.83
N PHE A 353 -26.78 5.95 -9.96
CA PHE A 353 -27.55 4.83 -9.44
C PHE A 353 -28.78 5.30 -8.65
N LEU A 354 -28.59 6.22 -7.71
CA LEU A 354 -29.67 6.72 -6.85
C LEU A 354 -30.72 7.47 -7.66
N LEU A 355 -30.29 8.29 -8.62
CA LEU A 355 -31.20 9.01 -9.51
C LEU A 355 -32.05 8.02 -10.32
N SER A 356 -31.41 6.99 -10.88
CA SER A 356 -32.09 5.95 -11.65
C SER A 356 -33.04 5.11 -10.80
N PHE A 357 -32.66 4.83 -9.54
CA PHE A 357 -33.50 4.13 -8.59
C PHE A 357 -34.72 4.97 -8.18
N VAL A 358 -34.55 6.28 -7.96
CA VAL A 358 -35.67 7.21 -7.71
C VAL A 358 -36.64 7.23 -8.88
N PHE A 359 -36.15 7.35 -10.11
CA PHE A 359 -37.01 7.28 -11.30
C PHE A 359 -37.78 5.97 -11.39
N TYR A 360 -37.11 4.84 -11.14
CA TYR A 360 -37.76 3.54 -11.08
C TYR A 360 -38.85 3.48 -9.99
N SER A 361 -38.57 3.96 -8.78
CA SER A 361 -39.51 3.95 -7.66
C SER A 361 -40.74 4.83 -7.92
N LEU A 362 -40.56 6.04 -8.49
CA LEU A 362 -41.68 6.92 -8.81
C LEU A 362 -42.61 6.33 -9.86
N GLN A 363 -42.04 5.65 -10.87
CA GLN A 363 -42.83 5.02 -11.92
C GLN A 363 -43.49 3.72 -11.46
N ALA A 364 -42.83 2.93 -10.61
CA ALA A 364 -43.43 1.70 -10.05
C ALA A 364 -44.73 1.97 -9.27
N GLU A 365 -44.83 3.16 -8.67
CA GLU A 365 -45.99 3.61 -7.89
C GLU A 365 -46.98 4.45 -8.71
N ASN A 366 -46.77 4.61 -10.03
CA ASN A 366 -47.61 5.46 -10.90
C ASN A 366 -47.75 6.93 -10.43
N ILE A 367 -46.78 7.45 -9.67
CA ILE A 367 -46.76 8.83 -9.16
C ILE A 367 -46.25 9.81 -10.24
N ASP A 368 -46.01 9.32 -11.45
CA ASP A 368 -45.28 10.06 -12.47
C ASP A 368 -46.09 11.24 -13.06
N PRO A 369 -45.62 12.50 -12.97
CA PRO A 369 -46.27 13.65 -13.62
C PRO A 369 -46.14 13.62 -15.15
N PHE A 370 -45.24 12.79 -15.69
CA PHE A 370 -45.06 12.58 -17.12
C PHE A 370 -45.53 11.18 -17.46
N LYS A 371 -46.70 11.03 -18.11
CA LYS A 371 -47.28 9.74 -18.53
C LYS A 371 -46.37 8.96 -19.50
N TYR A 372 -45.27 8.39 -19.02
CA TYR A 372 -44.37 7.56 -19.81
C TYR A 372 -44.85 6.11 -19.83
N GLN A 373 -44.74 5.46 -21.00
CA GLN A 373 -45.07 4.04 -21.16
C GLN A 373 -44.24 3.17 -20.20
N GLU A 374 -44.91 2.24 -19.52
CA GLU A 374 -44.33 1.26 -18.58
C GLU A 374 -43.19 0.37 -19.16
N SER A 375 -42.98 0.41 -20.49
CA SER A 375 -42.06 -0.50 -21.17
C SER A 375 -40.58 -0.18 -20.96
N TYR A 376 -40.20 1.09 -20.71
CA TYR A 376 -38.79 1.48 -20.73
C TYR A 376 -38.07 1.35 -19.37
N THR A 377 -38.79 1.42 -18.25
CA THR A 377 -38.19 1.34 -16.89
C THR A 377 -37.60 -0.02 -16.57
N LYS A 378 -38.15 -1.08 -17.14
CA LYS A 378 -37.64 -2.44 -17.01
C LYS A 378 -36.16 -2.55 -17.43
N TYR A 379 -35.69 -1.68 -18.31
CA TYR A 379 -34.31 -1.69 -18.82
C TYR A 379 -33.34 -0.76 -18.05
N ILE A 380 -33.80 0.01 -17.06
CA ILE A 380 -32.93 0.91 -16.28
C ILE A 380 -31.76 0.18 -15.62
N PRO A 381 -31.95 -0.93 -14.87
CA PRO A 381 -30.83 -1.70 -14.32
C PRO A 381 -29.86 -2.19 -15.39
N LEU A 382 -30.36 -2.65 -16.54
CA LEU A 382 -29.52 -3.10 -17.65
C LEU A 382 -28.62 -1.96 -18.16
N ILE A 383 -29.17 -0.77 -18.39
CA ILE A 383 -28.43 0.40 -18.82
C ILE A 383 -27.34 0.74 -17.79
N LEU A 384 -27.66 0.71 -16.50
CA LEU A 384 -26.68 0.94 -15.44
C LEU A 384 -25.56 -0.10 -15.44
N TRP A 385 -25.89 -1.39 -15.56
CA TRP A 385 -24.89 -2.45 -15.70
C TRP A 385 -24.01 -2.25 -16.92
N CYS A 386 -24.60 -1.95 -18.08
CA CYS A 386 -23.86 -1.65 -19.30
C CYS A 386 -22.93 -0.44 -19.09
N THR A 387 -23.39 0.65 -18.47
CA THR A 387 -22.52 1.82 -18.20
C THR A 387 -21.35 1.49 -17.27
N LEU A 388 -21.58 0.68 -16.22
CA LEU A 388 -20.54 0.23 -15.30
C LEU A 388 -19.54 -0.69 -16.00
N LEU A 389 -20.02 -1.67 -16.76
CA LEU A 389 -19.18 -2.61 -17.51
C LEU A 389 -18.39 -1.89 -18.61
N LEU A 390 -19.02 -0.97 -19.35
CA LEU A 390 -18.34 -0.09 -20.31
C LEU A 390 -17.22 0.69 -19.62
N TYR A 391 -17.48 1.30 -18.46
CA TYR A 391 -16.46 2.02 -17.72
C TYR A 391 -15.29 1.13 -17.23
N VAL A 392 -15.55 -0.14 -16.90
CA VAL A 392 -14.53 -1.10 -16.43
C VAL A 392 -13.72 -1.69 -17.59
N PHE A 393 -14.38 -2.10 -18.67
CA PHE A 393 -13.80 -2.90 -19.76
C PHE A 393 -13.43 -2.08 -21.00
N PHE A 394 -13.98 -0.88 -21.20
CA PHE A 394 -13.67 -0.04 -22.35
C PHE A 394 -12.76 1.12 -21.93
N PRO A 395 -11.47 1.02 -22.22
CA PRO A 395 -10.50 2.02 -21.79
C PRO A 395 -10.32 3.16 -22.81
N PHE A 396 -11.37 3.61 -23.50
CA PHE A 396 -11.22 4.70 -24.48
C PHE A 396 -11.01 6.08 -23.79
N MET A 397 -10.01 6.83 -24.28
CA MET A 397 -9.59 8.20 -23.92
C MET A 397 -8.72 8.42 -22.65
N ASN A 398 -7.83 9.43 -22.73
CA ASN A 398 -7.05 10.02 -21.62
C ASN A 398 -7.90 10.45 -20.40
N ILE A 399 -9.23 10.46 -20.52
CA ILE A 399 -10.21 10.96 -19.57
C ILE A 399 -10.52 9.94 -18.45
N LEU A 400 -10.55 8.64 -18.76
CA LEU A 400 -11.05 7.58 -17.85
C LEU A 400 -9.93 6.82 -17.10
N ASN A 401 -8.80 7.47 -16.83
CA ASN A 401 -7.67 6.87 -16.11
C ASN A 401 -7.17 5.56 -16.74
N TRP A 402 -6.84 5.63 -18.03
CA TRP A 402 -6.19 4.56 -18.79
C TRP A 402 -5.08 3.81 -18.01
N PRO A 403 -4.11 4.48 -17.37
CA PRO A 403 -3.02 3.77 -16.69
C PRO A 403 -3.53 2.87 -15.56
N GLY A 404 -4.56 3.30 -14.83
CA GLY A 404 -5.16 2.50 -13.76
C GLY A 404 -5.89 1.27 -14.29
N ARG A 405 -6.52 1.38 -15.47
CA ARG A 405 -7.21 0.26 -16.13
C ARG A 405 -6.27 -0.81 -16.63
N VAL A 406 -5.18 -0.41 -17.28
CA VAL A 406 -4.12 -1.34 -17.68
C VAL A 406 -3.55 -2.08 -16.47
N TRP A 407 -3.40 -1.40 -15.33
CA TRP A 407 -2.98 -2.06 -14.09
C TRP A 407 -4.03 -3.05 -13.58
N LEU A 408 -5.31 -2.68 -13.60
CA LEU A 408 -6.42 -3.58 -13.22
C LEU A 408 -6.44 -4.83 -14.10
N TYR A 409 -6.35 -4.69 -15.43
CA TYR A 409 -6.31 -5.84 -16.35
C TYR A 409 -5.09 -6.73 -16.12
N LYS A 410 -3.92 -6.16 -15.84
CA LYS A 410 -2.73 -6.95 -15.49
C LYS A 410 -2.91 -7.74 -14.20
N ILE A 411 -3.60 -7.19 -13.22
CA ILE A 411 -3.90 -7.90 -11.97
C ILE A 411 -4.97 -8.97 -12.18
N LEU A 412 -6.01 -8.69 -12.96
CA LEU A 412 -7.04 -9.68 -13.29
C LEU A 412 -6.43 -10.85 -14.07
N ALA A 413 -5.68 -10.57 -15.12
CA ALA A 413 -4.97 -11.59 -15.88
C ALA A 413 -3.95 -12.34 -15.01
N GLY A 414 -3.22 -11.65 -14.14
CA GLY A 414 -2.31 -12.28 -13.20
C GLY A 414 -3.02 -13.11 -12.12
N ALA A 415 -4.23 -12.74 -11.70
CA ALA A 415 -5.02 -13.54 -10.77
C ALA A 415 -5.53 -14.85 -11.42
N ILE A 416 -5.70 -14.87 -12.75
CA ILE A 416 -6.12 -16.06 -13.51
C ILE A 416 -4.91 -16.91 -13.89
N TYR A 417 -3.88 -16.32 -14.50
CA TYR A 417 -2.73 -17.05 -15.08
C TYR A 417 -1.50 -17.09 -14.17
N GLY A 418 -1.45 -16.29 -13.11
CA GLY A 418 -0.29 -16.19 -12.21
C GLY A 418 0.09 -17.51 -11.55
N HIS A 419 -0.88 -18.40 -11.35
CA HIS A 419 -0.70 -19.77 -10.88
C HIS A 419 0.34 -20.57 -11.68
N PHE A 420 0.41 -20.36 -12.99
CA PHE A 420 1.29 -21.12 -13.89
C PHE A 420 2.70 -20.51 -13.98
N ILE A 421 2.83 -19.21 -13.69
CA ILE A 421 4.06 -18.46 -13.92
C ILE A 421 4.86 -18.35 -12.62
N LYS A 422 4.41 -17.48 -11.71
CA LYS A 422 5.12 -17.13 -10.49
C LYS A 422 4.16 -16.55 -9.47
N TYR A 423 4.36 -16.88 -8.21
CA TYR A 423 3.60 -16.32 -7.11
C TYR A 423 3.90 -14.83 -6.92
N GLU A 424 2.82 -14.04 -6.82
CA GLU A 424 2.89 -12.65 -6.37
C GLU A 424 1.75 -12.36 -5.38
N SER A 425 2.07 -11.65 -4.29
CA SER A 425 1.11 -11.35 -3.21
C SER A 425 -0.10 -10.53 -3.66
N ARG A 426 0.07 -9.67 -4.67
CA ARG A 426 -1.02 -8.85 -5.24
C ARG A 426 -2.12 -9.68 -5.92
N PHE A 427 -1.80 -10.87 -6.45
CA PHE A 427 -2.80 -11.76 -7.03
C PHE A 427 -3.68 -12.37 -5.95
N THR A 428 -3.08 -12.77 -4.82
CA THR A 428 -3.84 -13.21 -3.64
C THR A 428 -4.76 -12.10 -3.12
N PHE A 429 -4.29 -10.84 -3.10
CA PHE A 429 -5.13 -9.70 -2.72
C PHE A 429 -6.33 -9.52 -3.67
N CYS A 430 -6.14 -9.73 -4.97
CA CYS A 430 -7.23 -9.63 -5.95
C CYS A 430 -8.27 -10.73 -5.78
N LEU A 431 -7.84 -12.00 -5.65
CA LEU A 431 -8.75 -13.13 -5.42
C LEU A 431 -9.55 -12.98 -4.12
N ASP A 432 -8.92 -12.43 -3.09
CA ASP A 432 -9.60 -12.08 -1.84
C ASP A 432 -10.78 -11.13 -2.06
N GLN A 433 -10.66 -10.17 -2.99
CA GLN A 433 -11.78 -9.29 -3.33
C GLN A 433 -12.90 -10.05 -4.04
N PHE A 434 -12.57 -10.92 -5.00
CA PHE A 434 -13.55 -11.73 -5.72
C PHE A 434 -14.36 -12.67 -4.83
N VAL A 435 -13.73 -13.26 -3.81
CA VAL A 435 -14.43 -14.12 -2.84
C VAL A 435 -15.52 -13.32 -2.10
N SER A 436 -15.26 -12.07 -1.72
CA SER A 436 -16.27 -11.22 -1.06
C SER A 436 -17.26 -10.57 -2.05
N MET A 437 -16.94 -10.55 -3.34
CA MET A 437 -17.85 -10.12 -4.41
C MET A 437 -18.78 -11.25 -4.90
N ALA A 438 -18.80 -12.43 -4.26
CA ALA A 438 -19.63 -13.53 -4.71
C ALA A 438 -21.13 -13.18 -4.80
N ILE A 439 -21.65 -12.35 -3.89
CA ILE A 439 -23.06 -11.89 -3.93
C ILE A 439 -23.33 -10.99 -5.15
N PRO A 440 -22.65 -9.84 -5.34
CA PRO A 440 -22.92 -8.99 -6.50
C PRO A 440 -22.60 -9.65 -7.85
N LEU A 441 -21.69 -10.62 -7.90
CA LEU A 441 -21.44 -11.41 -9.11
C LEU A 441 -22.55 -12.43 -9.39
N ARG A 442 -23.14 -13.04 -8.36
CA ARG A 442 -24.35 -13.86 -8.51
C ARG A 442 -25.55 -13.01 -8.97
N ASP A 443 -25.65 -11.77 -8.49
CA ASP A 443 -26.68 -10.83 -8.95
C ASP A 443 -26.46 -10.37 -10.40
N LEU A 444 -25.21 -10.28 -10.85
CA LEU A 444 -24.91 -10.07 -12.28
C LEU A 444 -25.34 -11.27 -13.13
N ASP A 445 -25.06 -12.51 -12.70
CA ASP A 445 -25.53 -13.73 -13.38
C ASP A 445 -27.07 -13.82 -13.40
N TYR A 446 -27.71 -13.42 -12.30
CA TYR A 446 -29.16 -13.27 -12.22
C TYR A 446 -29.67 -12.25 -13.24
N THR A 447 -29.05 -11.06 -13.29
CA THR A 447 -29.42 -9.98 -14.22
C THR A 447 -29.32 -10.44 -15.68
N ILE A 448 -28.26 -11.17 -16.03
CA ILE A 448 -28.07 -11.72 -17.38
C ILE A 448 -29.21 -12.70 -17.72
N CYS A 449 -29.57 -13.59 -16.81
CA CYS A 449 -30.69 -14.51 -17.01
C CYS A 449 -32.04 -13.79 -17.10
N TYR A 450 -32.28 -12.84 -16.20
CA TYR A 450 -33.51 -12.06 -16.15
C TYR A 450 -33.80 -11.38 -17.50
N TYR A 451 -32.82 -10.66 -18.06
CA TYR A 451 -33.00 -10.00 -19.36
C TYR A 451 -32.97 -10.97 -20.54
N LYS A 452 -32.27 -12.09 -20.44
CA LYS A 452 -32.32 -13.14 -21.47
C LYS A 452 -33.73 -13.73 -21.57
N THR A 453 -34.37 -14.06 -20.44
CA THR A 453 -35.74 -14.59 -20.40
C THR A 453 -36.72 -13.56 -20.95
N ILE A 454 -36.64 -12.30 -20.50
CA ILE A 454 -37.50 -11.22 -21.02
C ILE A 454 -37.36 -11.06 -22.54
N TRP A 455 -36.15 -11.16 -23.08
CA TRP A 455 -35.91 -11.05 -24.52
C TRP A 455 -36.47 -12.26 -25.30
N GLN A 456 -36.46 -13.46 -24.70
CA GLN A 456 -36.87 -14.69 -25.36
C GLN A 456 -38.37 -14.97 -25.28
N THR A 457 -38.98 -14.74 -24.11
CA THR A 457 -40.38 -15.10 -23.85
C THR A 457 -41.30 -13.89 -23.70
N GLY A 458 -40.75 -12.68 -23.54
CA GLY A 458 -41.54 -11.48 -23.23
C GLY A 458 -42.06 -11.42 -21.80
N GLU A 459 -41.83 -12.47 -21.00
CA GLU A 459 -42.36 -12.64 -19.65
C GLU A 459 -41.26 -12.65 -18.59
N VAL A 460 -41.64 -12.44 -17.34
CA VAL A 460 -40.71 -12.48 -16.21
C VAL A 460 -40.52 -13.94 -15.75
N HIS A 461 -39.28 -14.39 -15.58
CA HIS A 461 -38.98 -15.78 -15.21
C HIS A 461 -39.73 -16.29 -13.97
N ASP A 462 -40.02 -17.60 -13.93
CA ASP A 462 -40.62 -18.29 -12.80
C ASP A 462 -39.56 -19.01 -11.97
N ASN A 463 -38.85 -18.22 -11.16
CA ASN A 463 -37.81 -18.68 -10.21
C ASN A 463 -36.56 -19.37 -10.81
N GLU A 464 -36.52 -19.62 -12.12
CA GLU A 464 -35.38 -20.26 -12.80
C GLU A 464 -34.07 -19.48 -12.69
N CYS A 465 -34.13 -18.14 -12.70
CA CYS A 465 -32.94 -17.31 -12.69
C CYS A 465 -32.25 -17.21 -11.31
N PHE A 466 -32.89 -17.66 -10.22
CA PHE A 466 -32.30 -17.59 -8.89
C PHE A 466 -31.02 -18.44 -8.81
N SER A 467 -29.97 -17.86 -8.22
CA SER A 467 -28.65 -18.49 -8.15
C SER A 467 -28.60 -19.81 -7.39
N SER A 468 -29.59 -20.09 -6.52
CA SER A 468 -29.73 -21.37 -5.82
C SER A 468 -30.00 -22.54 -6.76
N ASN A 469 -30.63 -22.26 -7.91
CA ASN A 469 -31.12 -23.27 -8.85
C ASN A 469 -30.19 -23.44 -10.05
N ARG A 470 -29.16 -22.60 -10.17
CA ARG A 470 -28.26 -22.56 -11.33
C ARG A 470 -26.83 -22.92 -10.94
N LEU A 471 -26.25 -23.85 -11.70
CA LEU A 471 -24.83 -24.21 -11.58
C LEU A 471 -23.91 -22.99 -11.77
N THR A 472 -24.27 -22.04 -12.65
CA THR A 472 -23.51 -20.81 -12.89
C THR A 472 -23.35 -19.96 -11.62
N GLY A 473 -24.39 -19.86 -10.80
CA GLY A 473 -24.35 -19.15 -9.52
C GLY A 473 -23.40 -19.79 -8.51
N ALA A 474 -23.33 -21.13 -8.48
CA ALA A 474 -22.38 -21.86 -7.65
C ALA A 474 -20.93 -21.73 -8.14
N LEU A 475 -20.70 -21.81 -9.46
CA LEU A 475 -19.38 -21.67 -10.06
C LEU A 475 -18.75 -20.31 -9.75
N ILE A 476 -19.53 -19.23 -9.75
CA ILE A 476 -19.06 -17.87 -9.41
C ILE A 476 -18.46 -17.80 -8.00
N ALA A 477 -18.99 -18.56 -7.04
CA ALA A 477 -18.45 -18.62 -5.68
C ALA A 477 -17.25 -19.57 -5.56
N ILE A 478 -17.30 -20.71 -6.26
CA ILE A 478 -16.29 -21.78 -6.17
C ILE A 478 -14.98 -21.39 -6.90
N ILE A 479 -15.07 -20.78 -8.09
CA ILE A 479 -13.90 -20.49 -8.94
C ILE A 479 -12.84 -19.64 -8.21
N PRO A 480 -13.19 -18.48 -7.57
CA PRO A 480 -12.19 -17.68 -6.86
C PRO A 480 -11.52 -18.42 -5.70
N LEU A 481 -12.25 -19.30 -5.01
CA LEU A 481 -11.74 -20.12 -3.92
C LEU A 481 -10.76 -21.18 -4.42
N SER A 482 -11.11 -21.88 -5.50
CA SER A 482 -10.24 -22.87 -6.15
C SER A 482 -8.97 -22.24 -6.74
N MET A 483 -9.07 -21.05 -7.36
CA MET A 483 -7.88 -20.30 -7.77
C MET A 483 -6.98 -19.99 -6.55
N LYS A 484 -7.57 -19.59 -5.43
CA LYS A 484 -6.81 -19.29 -4.22
C LYS A 484 -6.08 -20.53 -3.66
N THR A 485 -6.69 -21.72 -3.70
CA THR A 485 -6.03 -22.96 -3.28
C THR A 485 -4.81 -23.26 -4.15
N ILE A 486 -4.96 -23.15 -5.48
CA ILE A 486 -3.87 -23.35 -6.44
C ILE A 486 -2.73 -22.34 -6.19
N HIS A 487 -3.05 -21.08 -5.90
CA HIS A 487 -2.02 -20.07 -5.64
C HIS A 487 -1.14 -20.39 -4.43
N TYR A 488 -1.68 -21.04 -3.40
CA TYR A 488 -0.87 -21.46 -2.25
C TYR A 488 0.07 -22.62 -2.62
N LEU A 489 -0.32 -23.50 -3.55
CA LEU A 489 0.58 -24.51 -4.12
C LEU A 489 1.69 -23.86 -4.96
N THR A 490 1.36 -22.90 -5.81
CA THR A 490 2.36 -22.13 -6.58
C THR A 490 3.37 -21.45 -5.65
N ARG A 491 2.90 -20.88 -4.53
CA ARG A 491 3.79 -20.28 -3.52
C ARG A 491 4.71 -21.30 -2.86
N ALA A 492 4.20 -22.49 -2.54
CA ALA A 492 4.99 -23.56 -1.95
C ALA A 492 6.06 -24.08 -2.93
N ARG A 493 5.71 -24.20 -4.22
CA ARG A 493 6.64 -24.52 -5.31
C ARG A 493 7.76 -23.48 -5.39
N ASP A 494 7.41 -22.19 -5.40
CA ASP A 494 8.39 -21.10 -5.52
C ASP A 494 9.31 -21.00 -4.27
N LYS A 495 8.83 -21.42 -3.09
CA LYS A 495 9.64 -21.52 -1.86
C LYS A 495 10.45 -22.81 -1.75
N GLY A 496 10.12 -23.84 -2.53
CA GLY A 496 10.72 -25.17 -2.44
C GLY A 496 10.36 -25.99 -1.18
N LYS A 497 9.37 -25.56 -0.38
CA LYS A 497 8.94 -26.26 0.85
C LYS A 497 7.43 -26.14 1.04
N PHE A 498 6.77 -27.25 1.36
CA PHE A 498 5.32 -27.32 1.61
C PHE A 498 4.99 -27.75 3.05
N TRP A 499 5.48 -28.91 3.49
CA TRP A 499 5.15 -29.46 4.81
C TRP A 499 5.59 -28.55 5.97
N HIS A 500 4.76 -28.46 7.01
CA HIS A 500 4.97 -27.63 8.20
C HIS A 500 5.11 -26.10 7.92
N THR A 501 4.67 -25.63 6.76
CA THR A 501 4.69 -24.19 6.43
C THR A 501 3.31 -23.55 6.55
N ASP A 502 3.27 -22.21 6.59
CA ASP A 502 2.01 -21.46 6.53
C ASP A 502 1.27 -21.72 5.19
N GLU A 503 1.98 -22.08 4.11
CA GLU A 503 1.38 -22.41 2.82
C GLU A 503 0.48 -23.64 2.89
N MET A 504 0.92 -24.71 3.57
CA MET A 504 0.15 -25.93 3.76
C MET A 504 -1.18 -25.66 4.48
N TRP A 505 -1.13 -24.92 5.59
CA TRP A 505 -2.35 -24.55 6.31
C TRP A 505 -3.28 -23.65 5.49
N ASN A 506 -2.71 -22.71 4.73
CA ASN A 506 -3.48 -21.88 3.81
C ASN A 506 -4.16 -22.70 2.69
N PHE A 507 -3.49 -23.75 2.20
CA PHE A 507 -4.07 -24.69 1.25
C PHE A 507 -5.24 -25.46 1.87
N PHE A 508 -5.03 -26.16 2.99
CA PHE A 508 -6.08 -26.96 3.62
C PHE A 508 -7.29 -26.12 4.05
N LYS A 509 -7.07 -24.95 4.67
CA LYS A 509 -8.18 -24.09 5.09
C LYS A 509 -9.00 -23.60 3.90
N THR A 510 -8.37 -23.26 2.77
CA THR A 510 -9.10 -22.75 1.60
C THR A 510 -9.77 -23.86 0.82
N MET A 511 -9.14 -25.04 0.75
CA MET A 511 -9.77 -26.25 0.22
C MET A 511 -11.04 -26.58 1.01
N LEU A 512 -10.97 -26.57 2.35
CA LEU A 512 -12.13 -26.82 3.20
C LEU A 512 -13.26 -25.81 2.96
N VAL A 513 -12.95 -24.53 2.75
CA VAL A 513 -13.95 -23.51 2.35
C VAL A 513 -14.60 -23.85 1.01
N THR A 514 -13.81 -24.26 0.02
CA THR A 514 -14.34 -24.70 -1.29
C THR A 514 -15.30 -25.88 -1.13
N TRP A 515 -14.95 -26.87 -0.30
CA TRP A 515 -15.81 -28.01 0.02
C TRP A 515 -17.11 -27.61 0.71
N VAL A 516 -17.06 -26.65 1.66
CA VAL A 516 -18.28 -26.13 2.29
C VAL A 516 -19.17 -25.40 1.29
N ALA A 517 -18.59 -24.68 0.33
CA ALA A 517 -19.34 -24.00 -0.72
C ALA A 517 -20.00 -24.99 -1.70
N THR A 518 -19.32 -26.07 -2.09
CA THR A 518 -19.90 -27.12 -2.95
C THR A 518 -21.01 -27.89 -2.23
N LEU A 519 -20.79 -28.25 -0.96
CA LEU A 519 -21.80 -28.93 -0.14
C LEU A 519 -23.05 -28.07 0.07
N SER A 520 -22.92 -26.75 0.20
CA SER A 520 -24.07 -25.82 0.27
C SER A 520 -24.93 -25.87 -1.00
N PHE A 521 -24.31 -25.93 -2.18
CA PHE A 521 -25.06 -26.07 -3.42
C PHE A 521 -25.80 -27.41 -3.49
N LEU A 522 -25.13 -28.51 -3.12
CA LEU A 522 -25.76 -29.85 -3.07
C LEU A 522 -26.86 -29.93 -2.00
N ALA A 523 -26.71 -29.21 -0.90
CA ALA A 523 -27.69 -29.10 0.17
C ALA A 523 -28.99 -28.42 -0.27
N ASN A 524 -28.99 -27.62 -1.34
CA ASN A 524 -30.23 -27.10 -1.92
C ASN A 524 -31.00 -28.17 -2.71
N GLN A 525 -30.32 -29.22 -3.18
CA GLN A 525 -30.90 -30.29 -4.00
C GLN A 525 -31.33 -31.49 -3.15
N HIS A 526 -30.55 -31.86 -2.13
CA HIS A 526 -30.86 -32.98 -1.25
C HIS A 526 -30.60 -32.65 0.23
N ASP A 527 -31.55 -33.00 1.09
CA ASP A 527 -31.51 -32.68 2.53
C ASP A 527 -30.37 -33.39 3.27
N ILE A 528 -29.90 -34.56 2.81
CA ILE A 528 -28.78 -35.29 3.42
C ILE A 528 -27.52 -34.41 3.49
N PHE A 529 -27.25 -33.62 2.44
CA PHE A 529 -26.09 -32.74 2.42
C PHE A 529 -26.23 -31.55 3.37
N LYS A 530 -27.44 -31.14 3.79
CA LYS A 530 -27.64 -30.09 4.80
C LYS A 530 -27.06 -30.50 6.16
N TYR A 531 -27.34 -31.74 6.58
CA TYR A 531 -26.85 -32.26 7.87
C TYR A 531 -25.31 -32.40 7.91
N ILE A 532 -24.69 -32.73 6.77
CA ILE A 532 -23.23 -32.80 6.64
C ILE A 532 -22.63 -31.38 6.57
N TRP A 533 -23.30 -30.46 5.88
CA TRP A 533 -22.80 -29.10 5.67
C TRP A 533 -22.66 -28.30 6.97
N ILE A 534 -23.62 -28.39 7.89
CA ILE A 534 -23.64 -27.61 9.14
C ILE A 534 -22.35 -27.78 9.98
N PRO A 535 -21.94 -29.01 10.39
CA PRO A 535 -20.74 -29.19 11.21
C PRO A 535 -19.46 -28.79 10.48
N PHE A 536 -19.36 -29.05 9.17
CA PHE A 536 -18.22 -28.62 8.36
C PHE A 536 -18.14 -27.09 8.24
N ALA A 537 -19.27 -26.40 8.07
CA ALA A 537 -19.33 -24.94 8.03
C ALA A 537 -18.94 -24.31 9.38
N ALA A 538 -19.36 -24.91 10.50
CA ALA A 538 -18.97 -24.48 11.84
C ALA A 538 -17.46 -24.65 12.07
N LEU A 539 -16.91 -25.84 11.79
CA LEU A 539 -15.48 -26.12 11.90
C LEU A 539 -14.64 -25.18 11.01
N CYS A 540 -15.09 -24.99 9.76
CA CYS A 540 -14.47 -24.06 8.81
C CYS A 540 -14.38 -22.64 9.36
N SER A 541 -15.45 -22.18 10.01
CA SER A 541 -15.55 -20.83 10.55
C SER A 541 -14.62 -20.64 11.76
N ILE A 542 -14.52 -21.63 12.64
CA ILE A 542 -13.62 -21.61 13.80
C ILE A 542 -12.15 -21.58 13.34
N ILE A 543 -11.76 -22.46 12.41
CA ILE A 543 -10.39 -22.51 11.88
C ILE A 543 -10.01 -21.19 11.23
N GLN A 544 -10.91 -20.61 10.43
CA GLN A 544 -10.63 -19.34 9.76
C GLN A 544 -10.60 -18.16 10.72
N PHE A 545 -11.48 -18.12 11.71
CA PHE A 545 -11.47 -17.07 12.74
C PHE A 545 -10.16 -17.09 13.55
N TRP A 546 -9.72 -18.28 13.96
CA TRP A 546 -8.43 -18.44 14.64
C TRP A 546 -7.27 -18.00 13.74
N TRP A 547 -7.32 -18.34 12.45
CA TRP A 547 -6.31 -17.93 11.49
C TRP A 547 -6.25 -16.40 11.33
N ASP A 548 -7.41 -15.76 11.18
CA ASP A 548 -7.53 -14.31 11.04
C ASP A 548 -6.83 -13.62 12.23
N LEU A 549 -7.19 -14.00 13.46
CA LEU A 549 -6.63 -13.40 14.68
C LEU A 549 -5.12 -13.68 14.86
N LYS A 550 -4.71 -14.95 14.76
CA LYS A 550 -3.35 -15.35 15.11
C LYS A 550 -2.36 -15.04 14.00
N LYS A 551 -2.66 -15.43 12.77
CA LYS A 551 -1.69 -15.40 11.67
C LYS A 551 -1.81 -14.14 10.85
N ASP A 552 -3.01 -13.75 10.45
CA ASP A 552 -3.20 -12.60 9.56
C ASP A 552 -3.12 -11.28 10.33
N TRP A 553 -3.59 -11.26 11.57
CA TRP A 553 -3.63 -10.05 12.38
C TRP A 553 -2.56 -10.00 13.48
N LEU A 554 -1.84 -11.09 13.73
CA LEU A 554 -0.71 -11.16 14.68
C LEU A 554 -1.09 -10.63 16.09
N PHE A 555 -2.26 -11.03 16.61
CA PHE A 555 -2.66 -10.67 17.97
C PHE A 555 -1.73 -11.34 19.00
N PHE A 556 -1.58 -12.66 18.93
CA PHE A 556 -0.88 -13.44 19.95
C PHE A 556 0.65 -13.49 19.77
N GLU A 557 1.31 -12.36 19.54
CA GLU A 557 2.79 -12.28 19.50
C GLU A 557 3.35 -12.31 20.94
N GLU A 558 4.20 -13.29 21.23
CA GLU A 558 4.86 -13.47 22.52
C GLU A 558 5.84 -12.31 22.82
N GLY A 559 5.98 -11.92 24.10
CA GLY A 559 6.85 -10.81 24.50
C GLY A 559 6.31 -9.40 24.19
N SER A 560 5.00 -9.28 23.97
CA SER A 560 4.32 -8.00 23.77
C SER A 560 4.01 -7.29 25.09
N ASN A 561 4.18 -5.96 25.12
CA ASN A 561 3.85 -5.12 26.29
C ASN A 561 2.33 -4.85 26.39
N ILE A 562 1.56 -5.18 25.35
CA ILE A 562 0.11 -5.02 25.28
C ILE A 562 -0.48 -6.42 25.29
N ARG A 563 -1.43 -6.69 26.18
CA ARG A 563 -2.05 -8.02 26.30
C ARG A 563 -2.63 -8.46 24.95
N PHE A 564 -2.13 -9.57 24.40
CA PHE A 564 -2.56 -10.13 23.11
C PHE A 564 -2.38 -9.22 21.88
N LEU A 565 -1.49 -8.23 21.90
CA LEU A 565 -1.27 -7.36 20.75
C LEU A 565 0.21 -7.04 20.57
N ARG A 566 0.72 -7.12 19.34
CA ARG A 566 2.10 -6.74 19.00
C ARG A 566 2.48 -5.31 19.42
N ASN A 567 3.78 -5.07 19.55
CA ASN A 567 4.33 -3.75 19.92
C ASN A 567 4.27 -2.73 18.78
N ASP A 568 4.32 -3.18 17.52
CA ASP A 568 4.33 -2.32 16.32
C ASP A 568 2.90 -2.19 15.77
N LEU A 569 2.24 -1.05 15.99
CA LEU A 569 0.88 -0.79 15.50
C LEU A 569 0.93 0.33 14.46
N GLY A 570 0.49 0.06 13.24
CA GLY A 570 0.34 1.06 12.19
C GLY A 570 -0.86 1.98 12.43
N TYR A 571 -1.89 1.50 13.12
CA TYR A 571 -3.01 2.31 13.59
C TYR A 571 -2.74 2.68 15.05
N ASN A 572 -2.48 3.96 15.31
CA ASN A 572 -1.91 4.49 16.57
C ASN A 572 -2.62 4.10 17.90
N HIS A 573 -3.77 3.43 17.88
CA HIS A 573 -4.57 3.15 19.07
C HIS A 573 -4.92 1.65 19.20
N PRO A 574 -4.55 0.99 20.32
CA PRO A 574 -4.74 -0.45 20.50
C PRO A 574 -6.23 -0.87 20.53
N TYR A 575 -7.12 0.00 21.02
CA TYR A 575 -8.55 -0.29 21.08
C TYR A 575 -9.19 -0.48 19.70
N ILE A 576 -8.61 0.09 18.64
CA ILE A 576 -9.07 -0.14 17.27
C ILE A 576 -8.95 -1.63 16.93
N TYR A 577 -7.86 -2.28 17.34
CA TYR A 577 -7.65 -3.70 17.08
C TYR A 577 -8.58 -4.58 17.90
N TYR A 578 -8.79 -4.30 19.19
CA TYR A 578 -9.75 -5.07 19.98
C TYR A 578 -11.17 -4.96 19.43
N PHE A 579 -11.59 -3.75 19.03
CA PHE A 579 -12.88 -3.53 18.38
C PHE A 579 -13.00 -4.32 17.07
N ILE A 580 -11.95 -4.32 16.25
CA ILE A 580 -11.89 -5.12 15.02
C ILE A 580 -11.94 -6.62 15.33
N GLY A 581 -11.23 -7.08 16.38
CA GLY A 581 -11.26 -8.45 16.91
C GLY A 581 -12.68 -8.93 17.16
N ILE A 582 -13.43 -8.17 17.95
CA ILE A 582 -14.82 -8.46 18.31
C ILE A 582 -15.72 -8.37 17.08
N SER A 583 -15.57 -7.32 16.26
CA SER A 583 -16.35 -7.15 15.03
C SER A 583 -16.14 -8.31 14.05
N ASN A 584 -14.92 -8.87 13.97
CA ASN A 584 -14.62 -10.01 13.12
C ASN A 584 -15.44 -11.23 13.49
N PHE A 585 -15.64 -11.47 14.79
CA PHE A 585 -16.39 -12.63 15.27
C PHE A 585 -17.82 -12.59 14.72
N PHE A 586 -18.51 -11.46 14.88
CA PHE A 586 -19.86 -11.26 14.35
C PHE A 586 -19.91 -11.30 12.82
N LEU A 587 -18.98 -10.62 12.15
CA LEU A 587 -18.88 -10.61 10.69
C LEU A 587 -18.47 -11.98 10.12
N ARG A 588 -17.94 -12.90 10.92
CA ARG A 588 -17.67 -14.27 10.47
C ARG A 588 -18.95 -15.09 10.38
N LEU A 589 -19.89 -14.82 11.27
CA LEU A 589 -21.20 -15.47 11.24
C LEU A 589 -21.96 -15.14 9.94
N THR A 590 -21.77 -13.94 9.40
CA THR A 590 -22.44 -13.54 8.14
C THR A 590 -22.02 -14.38 6.95
N TRP A 591 -20.79 -14.92 6.93
CA TRP A 591 -20.37 -15.85 5.89
C TRP A 591 -21.20 -17.15 5.93
N ILE A 592 -21.45 -17.71 7.12
CA ILE A 592 -22.32 -18.89 7.28
C ILE A 592 -23.73 -18.54 6.80
N LEU A 593 -24.26 -17.39 7.21
CA LEU A 593 -25.59 -16.92 6.77
C LEU A 593 -25.67 -16.74 5.24
N SER A 594 -24.59 -16.33 4.59
CA SER A 594 -24.54 -16.12 3.12
C SER A 594 -24.54 -17.41 2.29
N VAL A 595 -24.13 -18.52 2.93
CA VAL A 595 -24.00 -19.84 2.32
C VAL A 595 -25.16 -20.76 2.75
N SER A 596 -25.88 -20.42 3.84
CA SER A 596 -26.99 -21.20 4.37
C SER A 596 -28.25 -21.08 3.51
N PRO A 597 -28.83 -22.19 3.04
CA PRO A 597 -30.17 -22.22 2.45
C PRO A 597 -31.25 -21.79 3.46
N ASN A 598 -32.17 -20.92 3.08
CA ASN A 598 -33.41 -20.64 3.82
C ASN A 598 -33.27 -20.03 5.24
N MET A 599 -32.11 -19.50 5.60
CA MET A 599 -31.89 -18.95 6.95
C MET A 599 -32.72 -17.70 7.28
N TYR A 600 -33.18 -16.97 6.26
CA TYR A 600 -34.07 -15.82 6.43
C TYR A 600 -35.41 -16.21 7.07
N LEU A 601 -35.91 -17.43 6.81
CA LEU A 601 -37.15 -17.95 7.40
C LEU A 601 -36.99 -18.19 8.91
N TYR A 602 -35.87 -18.79 9.33
CA TYR A 602 -35.60 -19.07 10.75
C TYR A 602 -35.35 -17.81 11.59
N LEU A 603 -34.87 -16.74 10.97
CA LEU A 603 -34.61 -15.46 11.63
C LEU A 603 -35.82 -14.50 11.54
N ASN A 604 -36.99 -14.98 11.07
CA ASN A 604 -38.21 -14.19 10.89
C ASN A 604 -38.01 -12.92 10.07
N PHE A 605 -37.13 -12.94 9.06
CA PHE A 605 -37.04 -11.84 8.10
C PHE A 605 -38.14 -12.00 7.05
N SER A 606 -39.03 -11.02 6.97
CA SER A 606 -40.13 -10.98 5.98
C SER A 606 -39.63 -11.04 4.54
N ASN A 607 -38.48 -10.42 4.26
CA ASN A 607 -37.97 -10.22 2.91
C ASN A 607 -36.59 -10.84 2.67
N LYS A 608 -36.57 -11.94 1.90
CA LYS A 608 -35.35 -12.65 1.49
C LYS A 608 -34.33 -11.74 0.79
N GLU A 609 -34.80 -10.88 -0.13
CA GLU A 609 -33.89 -10.09 -0.96
C GLU A 609 -33.18 -8.97 -0.18
N VAL A 610 -33.87 -8.37 0.78
CA VAL A 610 -33.32 -7.39 1.75
C VAL A 610 -32.32 -8.08 2.68
N PHE A 611 -32.64 -9.27 3.17
CA PHE A 611 -31.71 -10.07 3.98
C PHE A 611 -30.40 -10.32 3.24
N ILE A 612 -30.45 -10.75 1.97
CA ILE A 612 -29.25 -10.97 1.14
C ILE A 612 -28.47 -9.66 0.93
N PHE A 613 -29.15 -8.53 0.77
CA PHE A 613 -28.47 -7.22 0.69
C PHE A 613 -27.70 -6.88 1.97
N ILE A 614 -28.32 -7.07 3.15
CA ILE A 614 -27.66 -6.86 4.45
C ILE A 614 -26.45 -7.77 4.60
N ILE A 615 -26.58 -9.05 4.27
CA ILE A 615 -25.47 -10.01 4.32
C ILE A 615 -24.35 -9.60 3.35
N GLY A 616 -24.69 -9.14 2.14
CA GLY A 616 -23.73 -8.60 1.17
C GLY A 616 -22.99 -7.38 1.70
N PHE A 617 -23.70 -6.43 2.32
CA PHE A 617 -23.12 -5.26 2.95
C PHE A 617 -22.14 -5.62 4.09
N LEU A 618 -22.52 -6.57 4.95
CA LEU A 618 -21.68 -7.02 6.05
C LEU A 618 -20.44 -7.77 5.55
N GLU A 619 -20.56 -8.62 4.53
CA GLU A 619 -19.42 -9.30 3.90
C GLU A 619 -18.43 -8.31 3.27
N MET A 620 -18.93 -7.23 2.65
CA MET A 620 -18.09 -6.14 2.14
C MET A 620 -17.42 -5.34 3.26
N THR A 621 -18.13 -5.07 4.35
CA THR A 621 -17.57 -4.43 5.56
C THR A 621 -16.44 -5.28 6.15
N ARG A 622 -16.64 -6.60 6.23
CA ARG A 622 -15.61 -7.55 6.65
C ARG A 622 -14.37 -7.49 5.73
N ARG A 623 -14.57 -7.34 4.42
CA ARG A 623 -13.47 -7.20 3.47
C ARG A 623 -12.69 -5.89 3.66
N LEU A 624 -13.37 -4.77 3.90
CA LEU A 624 -12.75 -3.48 4.24
C LEU A 624 -11.80 -3.65 5.44
N ILE A 625 -12.31 -4.20 6.54
CA ILE A 625 -11.52 -4.42 7.77
C ILE A 625 -10.29 -5.30 7.49
N ASN A 626 -10.48 -6.38 6.74
CA ASN A 626 -9.39 -7.28 6.37
C ASN A 626 -8.34 -6.63 5.45
N ASN A 627 -8.76 -5.80 4.51
CA ASN A 627 -7.85 -5.04 3.65
C ASN A 627 -6.97 -4.10 4.50
N PHE A 628 -7.57 -3.38 5.45
CA PHE A 628 -6.83 -2.54 6.40
C PHE A 628 -5.75 -3.32 7.15
N ILE A 629 -6.10 -4.42 7.81
CA ILE A 629 -5.12 -5.16 8.62
C ILE A 629 -4.09 -5.87 7.74
N LYS A 630 -4.49 -6.43 6.59
CA LYS A 630 -3.58 -7.16 5.71
C LYS A 630 -2.45 -6.27 5.17
N ILE A 631 -2.80 -5.07 4.70
CA ILE A 631 -1.81 -4.10 4.21
C ILE A 631 -0.94 -3.58 5.36
N GLU A 632 -1.53 -3.39 6.53
CA GLU A 632 -0.79 -2.97 7.72
C GLU A 632 0.22 -4.02 8.19
N LYS A 633 -0.17 -5.31 8.21
CA LYS A 633 0.75 -6.42 8.50
C LYS A 633 1.96 -6.38 7.56
N GLU A 634 1.71 -6.25 6.25
CA GLU A 634 2.81 -6.18 5.29
C GLU A 634 3.68 -4.92 5.51
N TYR A 635 3.05 -3.79 5.81
CA TYR A 635 3.76 -2.57 6.15
C TYR A 635 4.66 -2.75 7.38
N ILE A 636 4.19 -3.45 8.42
CA ILE A 636 5.00 -3.74 9.61
C ILE A 636 6.14 -4.69 9.28
N THR A 637 5.91 -5.70 8.43
CA THR A 637 6.98 -6.56 7.92
C THR A 637 8.05 -5.75 7.16
N ASN A 638 7.63 -4.80 6.33
CA ASN A 638 8.53 -3.89 5.62
C ASN A 638 9.26 -2.93 6.56
N LEU A 639 8.58 -2.43 7.60
CA LEU A 639 9.16 -1.59 8.64
C LEU A 639 10.23 -2.33 9.44
N ARG A 640 9.96 -3.58 9.88
CA ARG A 640 10.92 -4.42 10.62
C ARG A 640 12.16 -4.74 9.76
N SER A 641 11.97 -4.91 8.45
CA SER A 641 13.03 -5.18 7.47
C SER A 641 13.65 -3.91 6.85
N LEU A 642 13.18 -2.71 7.21
CA LEU A 642 13.61 -1.41 6.67
C LEU A 642 13.52 -1.29 5.13
N LYS A 643 12.64 -2.08 4.51
CA LYS A 643 12.43 -2.12 3.05
C LYS A 643 11.47 -1.02 2.62
N THR A 644 11.92 -0.12 1.74
CA THR A 644 11.10 0.99 1.19
C THR A 644 10.74 0.83 -0.28
N THR A 645 11.34 -0.16 -0.94
CA THR A 645 11.09 -0.52 -2.33
C THR A 645 10.86 -2.02 -2.41
N ARG A 646 10.30 -2.47 -3.53
CA ARG A 646 10.20 -3.89 -3.86
C ARG A 646 11.58 -4.52 -3.96
N GLU A 647 11.62 -5.84 -3.86
CA GLU A 647 12.86 -6.61 -3.98
C GLU A 647 13.46 -6.46 -5.37
N PHE A 648 14.77 -6.27 -5.42
CA PHE A 648 15.49 -6.07 -6.67
C PHE A 648 15.66 -7.41 -7.34
N ILE A 649 15.08 -7.53 -8.54
CA ILE A 649 15.28 -8.70 -9.37
C ILE A 649 16.44 -8.39 -10.32
N TYR A 650 17.45 -9.25 -10.32
CA TYR A 650 18.63 -9.19 -11.18
C TYR A 650 18.48 -10.28 -12.25
N PRO A 651 17.93 -9.96 -13.44
CA PRO A 651 17.49 -10.97 -14.40
C PRO A 651 18.60 -11.52 -15.31
N PHE A 652 19.77 -10.87 -15.34
CA PHE A 652 20.90 -11.27 -16.17
C PHE A 652 21.91 -12.05 -15.33
N VAL A 653 22.40 -13.15 -15.87
CA VAL A 653 23.41 -14.00 -15.24
C VAL A 653 24.74 -13.79 -15.98
N ASN A 654 25.86 -13.96 -15.29
CA ASN A 654 27.15 -13.98 -15.94
C ASN A 654 27.20 -15.18 -16.89
N LEU A 655 27.41 -14.92 -18.18
CA LEU A 655 27.63 -15.98 -19.15
C LEU A 655 29.11 -16.39 -19.03
N ASP A 656 29.38 -17.62 -18.59
CA ASP A 656 30.74 -18.13 -18.40
C ASP A 656 31.56 -18.07 -19.70
N LYS A 657 32.89 -17.95 -19.56
CA LYS A 657 33.85 -17.83 -20.67
C LYS A 657 33.75 -19.00 -21.68
N SER A 658 33.34 -20.18 -21.24
CA SER A 658 33.18 -21.38 -22.08
C SER A 658 32.18 -21.20 -23.23
N ASN A 659 31.07 -20.50 -22.99
CA ASN A 659 30.07 -20.23 -24.03
C ASN A 659 30.58 -19.26 -25.11
N TYR A 660 31.53 -18.39 -24.77
CA TYR A 660 32.17 -17.48 -25.72
C TYR A 660 33.31 -18.14 -26.49
N GLN A 661 34.05 -19.08 -25.88
CA GLN A 661 35.07 -19.86 -26.57
C GLN A 661 34.47 -20.69 -27.71
N ILE A 662 33.35 -21.38 -27.47
CA ILE A 662 32.64 -22.17 -28.48
C ILE A 662 32.17 -21.29 -29.65
N VAL A 663 31.71 -20.07 -29.37
CA VAL A 663 31.31 -19.11 -30.42
C VAL A 663 32.52 -18.54 -31.15
N SER A 664 33.64 -18.28 -30.45
CA SER A 664 34.88 -17.84 -31.10
C SER A 664 35.47 -18.91 -32.01
N GLU A 665 35.42 -20.19 -31.60
CA GLU A 665 35.87 -21.34 -32.39
C GLU A 665 34.98 -21.54 -33.63
N ARG A 666 33.65 -21.42 -33.48
CA ARG A 666 32.72 -21.44 -34.61
C ARG A 666 32.89 -20.25 -35.55
N LEU A 667 33.14 -19.05 -35.02
CA LEU A 667 33.44 -17.88 -35.84
C LEU A 667 34.75 -18.06 -36.60
N THR A 668 35.82 -18.57 -35.98
CA THR A 668 37.07 -18.89 -36.69
C THR A 668 36.87 -19.97 -37.76
N LEU A 669 36.05 -21.00 -37.48
CA LEU A 669 35.71 -22.04 -38.47
C LEU A 669 34.84 -21.49 -39.61
N SER A 670 33.92 -20.56 -39.33
CA SER A 670 33.11 -19.91 -40.37
C SER A 670 33.89 -18.88 -41.19
N VAL A 671 34.84 -18.16 -40.58
CA VAL A 671 35.74 -17.20 -41.25
C VAL A 671 36.76 -17.94 -42.12
N LEU A 672 37.26 -19.10 -41.68
CA LEU A 672 38.08 -19.99 -42.51
C LEU A 672 37.33 -20.49 -43.76
N ASN A 673 36.00 -20.55 -43.71
CA ASN A 673 35.13 -20.93 -44.85
C ASN A 673 34.61 -19.73 -45.67
N LEU A 674 34.79 -18.48 -45.22
CA LEU A 674 34.25 -17.26 -45.84
C LEU A 674 35.35 -16.34 -46.40
N ASN A 675 36.54 -16.88 -46.68
CA ASN A 675 37.68 -16.10 -47.20
C ASN A 675 37.52 -15.61 -48.66
N GLU A 676 36.30 -15.42 -49.14
CA GLU A 676 36.01 -14.60 -50.31
C GLU A 676 34.81 -13.68 -50.03
N GLN A 677 35.12 -12.37 -49.96
CA GLN A 677 34.22 -11.20 -49.98
C GLN A 677 33.52 -10.78 -48.66
N ASN A 678 34.19 -9.94 -47.85
CA ASN A 678 33.79 -8.53 -47.62
C ASN A 678 34.61 -7.83 -46.51
N LYS A 679 34.95 -6.55 -46.75
CA LYS A 679 35.75 -5.67 -45.87
C LYS A 679 35.01 -5.18 -44.60
N GLN A 680 33.74 -5.56 -44.38
CA GLN A 680 32.92 -5.09 -43.25
C GLN A 680 33.16 -5.90 -41.95
N ASP A 681 33.72 -7.11 -42.04
CA ASP A 681 33.92 -7.99 -40.87
C ASP A 681 35.17 -7.65 -40.04
N GLU A 682 36.21 -7.05 -40.63
CA GLU A 682 37.40 -6.59 -39.89
C GLU A 682 37.09 -5.41 -38.97
N ASP A 683 36.27 -4.46 -39.41
CA ASP A 683 35.88 -3.29 -38.62
C ASP A 683 35.08 -3.70 -37.37
N LEU A 684 34.23 -4.73 -37.48
CA LEU A 684 33.40 -5.24 -36.39
C LEU A 684 34.24 -6.00 -35.34
N ILE A 685 35.25 -6.76 -35.79
CA ILE A 685 36.22 -7.45 -34.93
C ILE A 685 37.15 -6.45 -34.23
N GLN A 686 37.59 -5.40 -34.93
CA GLN A 686 38.37 -4.31 -34.32
C GLN A 686 37.54 -3.52 -33.30
N LEU A 687 36.26 -3.25 -33.58
CA LEU A 687 35.34 -2.61 -32.64
C LEU A 687 35.14 -3.45 -31.37
N PHE A 688 35.14 -4.78 -31.50
CA PHE A 688 35.03 -5.75 -30.41
C PHE A 688 36.28 -5.81 -29.52
N ARG A 689 37.48 -5.73 -30.14
CA ARG A 689 38.75 -5.63 -29.39
C ARG A 689 38.89 -4.27 -28.69
N ALA A 690 38.47 -3.19 -29.35
CA ALA A 690 38.49 -1.83 -28.79
C ALA A 690 37.51 -1.67 -27.62
N THR A 691 36.30 -2.25 -27.70
CA THR A 691 35.30 -2.19 -26.61
C THR A 691 35.70 -3.04 -25.41
N ASN A 692 36.32 -4.22 -25.60
CA ASN A 692 36.87 -5.01 -24.50
C ASN A 692 38.01 -4.28 -23.77
N ASN A 693 38.92 -3.63 -24.51
CA ASN A 693 40.01 -2.83 -23.94
C ASN A 693 39.51 -1.57 -23.21
N LEU A 694 38.41 -0.94 -23.69
CA LEU A 694 37.75 0.20 -23.03
C LEU A 694 36.97 -0.22 -21.75
N LEU A 695 36.45 -1.44 -21.71
CA LEU A 695 35.72 -1.99 -20.56
C LEU A 695 36.65 -2.52 -19.44
N GLU A 696 37.89 -2.86 -19.75
CA GLU A 696 38.93 -3.17 -18.75
C GLU A 696 39.56 -1.92 -18.15
N LYS A 697 39.65 -0.82 -18.91
CA LYS A 697 40.23 0.47 -18.47
C LYS A 697 39.26 1.38 -17.69
N SER A 698 38.01 0.98 -17.44
CA SER A 698 37.11 1.78 -16.61
C SER A 698 37.46 1.61 -15.12
N ASP A 699 38.41 2.41 -14.65
CA ASP A 699 38.79 2.60 -13.26
C ASP A 699 37.55 2.87 -12.38
N LEU A 700 37.00 1.81 -11.79
CA LEU A 700 35.95 1.85 -10.77
C LEU A 700 36.55 1.41 -9.44
N ASN A 701 37.68 1.98 -9.03
CA ASN A 701 38.27 1.71 -7.71
C ASN A 701 39.04 2.90 -7.13
N LYS A 702 38.50 4.12 -7.22
CA LYS A 702 38.98 5.26 -6.40
C LYS A 702 37.84 6.16 -5.95
N SER A 703 37.08 5.72 -4.95
CA SER A 703 36.36 6.63 -4.02
C SER A 703 35.82 5.85 -2.83
N GLY A 704 36.68 5.53 -1.85
CA GLY A 704 36.34 4.69 -0.70
C GLY A 704 36.60 5.25 0.69
N ASN A 705 37.21 6.43 0.85
CA ASN A 705 37.82 6.78 2.16
C ASN A 705 37.03 7.84 2.93
N LEU A 706 35.75 7.58 3.25
CA LEU A 706 35.04 8.44 4.22
C LEU A 706 34.16 7.70 5.23
N PHE A 707 34.00 6.37 5.09
CA PHE A 707 33.18 5.54 5.98
C PHE A 707 33.83 4.18 6.29
N GLN A 708 35.12 3.98 5.95
CA GLN A 708 35.83 2.72 6.24
C GLN A 708 36.07 2.50 7.73
N GLU A 709 36.03 3.55 8.55
CA GLU A 709 36.30 3.49 9.99
C GLU A 709 35.06 3.25 10.86
N PHE A 710 33.86 3.16 10.29
CA PHE A 710 32.64 2.99 11.08
C PHE A 710 31.91 1.70 10.73
N GLN A 711 32.10 0.68 11.57
CA GLN A 711 31.34 -0.56 11.49
C GLN A 711 29.94 -0.30 12.08
N PRO A 712 28.84 -0.61 11.35
CA PRO A 712 27.50 -0.31 11.83
C PRO A 712 27.20 -1.14 13.08
N ASP A 713 26.87 -0.46 14.19
CA ASP A 713 26.44 -1.12 15.41
C ASP A 713 25.01 -1.67 15.23
N MET A 714 24.94 -2.94 14.81
CA MET A 714 23.70 -3.64 14.50
C MET A 714 22.81 -3.81 15.74
N GLU A 715 23.40 -3.88 16.93
CA GLU A 715 22.64 -4.02 18.18
C GLU A 715 21.88 -2.74 18.50
N ILE A 716 22.49 -1.57 18.27
CA ILE A 716 21.83 -0.27 18.42
C ILE A 716 20.69 -0.11 17.40
N LEU A 717 20.90 -0.56 16.16
CA LEU A 717 19.86 -0.56 15.14
C LEU A 717 18.68 -1.46 15.53
N GLU A 718 18.94 -2.61 16.15
CA GLU A 718 17.90 -3.51 16.66
C GLU A 718 17.16 -2.95 17.88
N ARG A 719 17.86 -2.29 18.80
CA ARG A 719 17.24 -1.56 19.93
C ARG A 719 16.34 -0.43 19.44
N ALA A 720 16.78 0.34 18.44
CA ALA A 720 16.00 1.40 17.82
C ALA A 720 14.71 0.89 17.16
N LYS A 721 14.69 -0.36 16.65
CA LYS A 721 13.46 -0.98 16.12
C LYS A 721 12.39 -1.20 17.19
N LYS A 722 12.73 -1.29 18.49
CA LYS A 722 11.82 -1.68 19.59
C LYS A 722 11.20 -0.51 20.40
N GLN A 723 11.62 0.75 20.21
CA GLN A 723 11.48 1.80 21.25
C GLN A 723 10.30 2.82 21.20
N GLU A 724 9.19 2.56 20.50
CA GLU A 724 8.17 3.62 20.27
C GLU A 724 7.34 4.02 21.51
N LYS A 725 6.85 3.06 22.31
CA LYS A 725 5.98 3.37 23.46
C LYS A 725 6.71 4.02 24.64
N PHE A 726 8.00 3.75 24.81
CA PHE A 726 8.82 4.39 25.85
C PHE A 726 8.93 5.90 25.59
N GLN A 727 9.05 6.30 24.33
CA GLN A 727 9.19 7.71 23.96
C GLN A 727 7.88 8.48 24.08
N GLU A 728 6.74 7.90 23.70
CA GLU A 728 5.44 8.55 23.88
C GLU A 728 5.03 8.66 25.36
N SER A 729 5.30 7.63 26.16
CA SER A 729 5.06 7.67 27.61
C SER A 729 5.96 8.71 28.28
N GLN A 730 7.24 8.79 27.90
CA GLN A 730 8.15 9.85 28.34
C GLN A 730 7.64 11.24 27.97
N ILE A 731 7.17 11.46 26.74
CA ILE A 731 6.60 12.75 26.32
C ILE A 731 5.40 13.13 27.20
N ARG A 732 4.50 12.18 27.49
CA ARG A 732 3.32 12.42 28.34
C ARG A 732 3.74 12.77 29.76
N ARG A 733 4.66 11.99 30.34
CA ARG A 733 5.23 12.22 31.67
C ARG A 733 5.88 13.59 31.77
N ILE A 734 6.80 13.94 30.87
CA ILE A 734 7.48 15.24 30.83
C ILE A 734 6.48 16.38 30.67
N LYS A 735 5.43 16.21 29.85
CA LYS A 735 4.37 17.24 29.72
C LYS A 735 3.60 17.46 31.02
N GLN A 736 3.27 16.38 31.73
CA GLN A 736 2.57 16.45 33.01
C GLN A 736 3.45 17.12 34.07
N GLU A 737 4.71 16.71 34.18
CA GLU A 737 5.70 17.35 35.05
C GLU A 737 5.86 18.84 34.71
N ASN A 738 5.91 19.20 33.44
CA ASN A 738 5.96 20.60 32.99
C ASN A 738 4.68 21.39 33.30
N LYS A 739 3.52 20.73 33.41
CA LYS A 739 2.26 21.37 33.81
C LYS A 739 2.29 21.67 35.31
N ASN A 740 2.69 20.70 36.12
CA ASN A 740 2.83 20.84 37.57
C ASN A 740 3.87 21.90 37.94
N PHE A 741 5.05 21.85 37.29
CA PHE A 741 6.11 22.84 37.45
C PHE A 741 5.64 24.28 37.19
N LYS A 742 4.84 24.49 36.14
CA LYS A 742 4.29 25.82 35.83
C LYS A 742 3.26 26.29 36.86
N ALA A 743 2.50 25.36 37.44
CA ALA A 743 1.53 25.68 38.48
C ALA A 743 2.23 26.08 39.79
N GLN A 744 3.32 25.40 40.14
CA GLN A 744 4.10 25.69 41.35
C GLN A 744 4.90 27.00 41.29
N ILE A 745 5.22 27.50 40.09
CA ILE A 745 5.98 28.75 39.89
C ILE A 745 5.09 29.98 39.72
N LYS A 746 3.84 29.77 39.30
CA LYS A 746 2.85 30.86 39.22
C LYS A 746 2.40 31.22 40.62
#